data_AF-A0A4Y6PV67-F1
#
_entry.id   AF-A0A4Y6PV67-F1
#
_cell.length_a   1.000
_cell.length_b   1.000
_cell.length_c   1.000
_cell.angle_alpha   90.00
_cell.angle_beta   90.00
_cell.angle_gamma   90.00
#
_symmetry.space_group_name_H-M   'P 1'
#
loop_
_entity.id
_entity.type
_entity.pdbx_description
1 polymer ?
#
loop_
_entity_poly.entity_id
_entity_poly.type
_entity_poly.pdbx_seq_one_letter_code
_entity_poly.pdbx_strand_id
1 'polypeptide(L)'
;MFRRTALLARHLIALTILSVSCLLVSGPAFGADWDRFPELEGRQHAAIKKRFDGPLYDQVRECYRRYDSRVGAEYFAAMVDVTDASGSRSRKKNDAGPYAAALFDAWKEQRKLDAQDGVLVVLGLRNRSLAVVPGEKWKKIGFDGEVIEETLNAAHVKKYQRRGKYVDALCSVVHDIDLRLSSLQREMDGRISKLKERLPALDRKLGVLTQQVDGRFKEDRAFGEELREKLAKARAQLDEASKLVETEPAQAVNLADAVEAVIQPVRKDLSRFDTDIAVLDGLEKDLAKLEETIEARPDVDWEHPQAALAQLDECKEKAADIRNAYEGRPPQVRDCQRKAEEHLARGDVHYFYLRGVLPTAVVGLIVLLLISFVAVRRLRRRRAMRVLDADLAEWNRRLDRALTRLDSIHDLCPWYFAPGRTLWRGESAALDARVSDATNHIALLLAKGRELVAEAEALRDESHALDAERLERALAVLRETSVEFEAGRVHPHQQLEMPLSQPIATSANELLGALDDTYLQVRSELDEVVEMNARLAEATDRADAAAARATHAVELRGELGLDAEHLTQPLTSALVSWRQAKRVSDADPKQASALFEEVAVGLEELAERAELGNEVVQRIQGPVAELGDEMEQHTLRLRFARINLSKLSFDPRDELEAAKRRAVKCIGLVDAAREAEAAQALADLEESLERIAEGLEVVAQTRDDVPERLDEIAERRREIKDRLLVLRYTLRMLASNNDDRVFEEESQRLNRHHARLTALPNRIDLAREHHEAGRYLMAAEQIAKIERVFEKSEAFIAQLEELEDDVAKARELCVELVETCEPRLRALQVRSKKTGVSAELRSLVAEQAVTFQIVRDAVRAEHADWLDARDELLALNEVLWFLSAEVDLDLEGGHDATGLDAEATRQYRETQVALMTYRPAVRDSLAPQSLGESSSWADSVATIDAPAVAI
;
A
#
# COMPACT_ATOMS: atom_id res chain seq x y z
N MET A 1 46.14 43.09 15.31
CA MET A 1 45.03 44.03 15.08
C MET A 1 44.03 43.55 14.01
N PHE A 2 43.94 42.24 13.73
CA PHE A 2 43.06 41.67 12.67
C PHE A 2 42.12 40.55 13.18
N ARG A 3 41.91 40.45 14.50
CA ARG A 3 41.03 39.43 15.13
C ARG A 3 39.76 39.99 15.78
N ARG A 4 39.49 41.30 15.67
CA ARG A 4 38.32 41.95 16.29
C ARG A 4 37.18 42.33 15.33
N THR A 5 37.34 42.13 14.02
CA THR A 5 36.32 42.50 13.01
C THR A 5 35.41 41.34 12.57
N ALA A 6 35.75 40.08 12.87
CA ALA A 6 34.94 38.93 12.45
C ALA A 6 33.76 38.57 13.38
N LEU A 7 33.76 39.08 14.63
CA LEU A 7 32.73 38.77 15.62
C LEU A 7 31.52 39.72 15.54
N LEU A 8 31.69 40.93 15.00
CA LEU A 8 30.59 41.87 14.77
C LEU A 8 29.76 41.55 13.51
N ALA A 9 30.36 40.95 12.48
CA ALA A 9 29.65 40.54 11.27
C ALA A 9 28.71 39.34 11.49
N ARG A 10 29.06 38.42 12.40
CA ARG A 10 28.20 37.26 12.73
C ARG A 10 26.97 37.62 13.55
N HIS A 11 27.04 38.66 14.39
CA HIS A 11 25.87 39.13 15.15
C HIS A 11 24.94 40.04 14.34
N LEU A 12 25.46 40.78 13.36
CA LEU A 12 24.63 41.58 12.45
C LEU A 12 23.80 40.73 11.48
N ILE A 13 24.30 39.57 11.04
CA ILE A 13 23.55 38.61 10.20
C ILE A 13 22.49 37.87 11.02
N ALA A 14 22.78 37.51 12.28
CA ALA A 14 21.80 36.90 13.16
C ALA A 14 20.66 37.88 13.52
N LEU A 15 20.94 39.17 13.71
CA LEU A 15 19.91 40.18 14.02
C LEU A 15 19.05 40.55 12.81
N THR A 16 19.60 40.51 11.59
CA THR A 16 18.83 40.75 10.35
C THR A 16 17.95 39.55 9.98
N ILE A 17 18.37 38.32 10.27
CA ILE A 17 17.51 37.13 10.10
C ILE A 17 16.38 37.10 11.16
N LEU A 18 16.62 37.59 12.38
CA LEU A 18 15.58 37.67 13.41
C LEU A 18 14.54 38.77 13.14
N SER A 19 14.95 39.89 12.53
CA SER A 19 14.04 41.03 12.22
C SER A 19 13.22 40.83 10.95
N VAL A 20 13.71 40.08 9.96
CA VAL A 20 12.91 39.68 8.78
C VAL A 20 11.88 38.59 9.15
N SER A 21 12.13 37.79 10.18
CA SER A 21 11.20 36.76 10.65
C SER A 21 9.99 37.31 11.43
N CYS A 22 10.09 38.52 12.00
CA CYS A 22 8.99 39.15 12.73
C CYS A 22 8.00 39.92 11.84
N LEU A 23 8.33 40.18 10.57
CA LEU A 23 7.44 40.83 9.60
C LEU A 23 6.61 39.84 8.76
N LEU A 24 6.72 38.54 9.04
CA LEU A 24 5.91 37.46 8.43
C LEU A 24 4.97 36.79 9.44
N VAL A 25 4.51 37.53 10.45
CA VAL A 25 3.48 37.06 11.39
C VAL A 25 2.14 37.73 11.03
N SER A 26 1.25 36.89 10.53
CA SER A 26 -0.21 37.04 10.53
C SER A 26 -0.79 38.20 9.73
N GLY A 27 -0.77 38.06 8.40
CA GLY A 27 -1.96 38.45 7.64
C GLY A 27 -3.16 37.69 8.22
N PRO A 28 -4.36 38.31 8.34
CA PRO A 28 -5.52 37.60 8.86
C PRO A 28 -5.65 36.31 8.05
N ALA A 29 -5.66 35.16 8.73
CA ALA A 29 -6.01 33.90 8.10
C ALA A 29 -7.30 34.17 7.33
N PHE A 30 -7.22 34.24 6.00
CA PHE A 30 -8.39 34.20 5.15
C PHE A 30 -9.10 32.93 5.59
N GLY A 31 -10.23 33.09 6.30
CA GLY A 31 -11.00 31.96 6.80
C GLY A 31 -11.23 31.04 5.62
N ALA A 32 -10.91 29.75 5.77
CA ALA A 32 -11.04 28.79 4.70
C ALA A 32 -12.42 28.92 4.05
N ASP A 33 -12.46 29.17 2.74
CA ASP A 33 -13.66 29.47 1.96
C ASP A 33 -14.42 28.18 1.56
N TRP A 34 -14.09 27.05 2.18
CA TRP A 34 -14.84 25.81 2.02
C TRP A 34 -16.21 25.87 2.69
N ASP A 35 -17.06 24.88 2.39
CA ASP A 35 -18.41 24.84 2.93
C ASP A 35 -18.46 24.76 4.45
N ARG A 36 -19.42 25.45 5.07
CA ARG A 36 -19.72 25.22 6.49
C ARG A 36 -20.04 23.75 6.75
N PHE A 37 -19.53 23.24 7.87
CA PHE A 37 -19.75 21.85 8.27
C PHE A 37 -21.25 21.54 8.34
N PRO A 38 -21.71 20.45 7.71
CA PRO A 38 -23.09 20.01 7.86
C PRO A 38 -23.31 19.50 9.29
N GLU A 39 -24.50 19.75 9.83
CA GLU A 39 -24.86 19.32 11.18
C GLU A 39 -25.25 17.83 11.16
N LEU A 40 -24.69 17.04 12.08
CA LEU A 40 -25.04 15.63 12.25
C LEU A 40 -26.11 15.47 13.33
N GLU A 41 -27.34 15.20 12.91
CA GLU A 41 -28.46 14.94 13.82
C GLU A 41 -28.19 13.70 14.68
N GLY A 42 -28.68 13.69 15.94
CA GLY A 42 -28.22 12.80 17.02
C GLY A 42 -28.42 11.28 16.87
N ARG A 43 -28.85 10.80 15.69
CA ARG A 43 -28.95 9.36 15.34
C ARG A 43 -28.58 9.07 13.88
N GLN A 44 -28.11 10.09 13.15
CA GLN A 44 -27.75 9.93 11.76
C GLN A 44 -26.26 9.60 11.65
N HIS A 45 -25.94 8.72 10.72
CA HIS A 45 -24.55 8.39 10.36
C HIS A 45 -24.12 9.11 9.07
N ALA A 46 -24.97 9.95 8.47
CA ALA A 46 -24.61 10.75 7.31
C ALA A 46 -25.21 12.15 7.42
N ALA A 47 -24.37 13.19 7.32
CA ALA A 47 -24.79 14.58 7.27
C ALA A 47 -24.72 15.12 5.84
N ILE A 48 -25.80 15.74 5.39
CA ILE A 48 -25.94 16.22 4.02
C ILE A 48 -26.26 17.69 4.05
N LYS A 49 -25.52 18.49 3.27
CA LYS A 49 -25.78 19.93 3.20
C LYS A 49 -27.23 20.15 2.77
N LYS A 50 -27.98 20.93 3.56
CA LYS A 50 -29.43 21.18 3.44
C LYS A 50 -29.94 21.46 2.02
N ARG A 51 -29.13 22.09 1.16
CA ARG A 51 -29.49 22.36 -0.25
C ARG A 51 -29.64 21.09 -1.10
N PHE A 52 -28.91 20.04 -0.77
CA PHE A 52 -28.92 18.75 -1.46
C PHE A 52 -29.72 17.69 -0.70
N ASP A 53 -30.18 18.02 0.51
CA ASP A 53 -30.92 17.09 1.33
C ASP A 53 -32.31 16.82 0.74
N GLY A 54 -32.69 15.55 0.68
CA GLY A 54 -33.93 15.09 0.08
C GLY A 54 -34.03 13.57 0.06
N PRO A 55 -35.19 13.02 -0.39
CA PRO A 55 -35.52 11.60 -0.24
C PRO A 55 -34.51 10.63 -0.88
N LEU A 56 -33.82 11.08 -1.93
CA LEU A 56 -32.78 10.29 -2.60
C LEU A 56 -31.65 9.90 -1.64
N TYR A 57 -31.32 10.75 -0.69
CA TYR A 57 -30.18 10.54 0.20
C TYR A 57 -30.53 9.92 1.54
N ASP A 58 -31.81 9.66 1.81
CA ASP A 58 -32.22 8.82 2.93
C ASP A 58 -31.65 7.40 2.79
N GLN A 59 -31.42 6.96 1.55
CA GLN A 59 -30.69 5.72 1.27
C GLN A 59 -29.24 5.75 1.75
N VAL A 60 -28.54 6.89 1.69
CA VAL A 60 -27.17 7.03 2.23
C VAL A 60 -27.19 6.93 3.75
N ARG A 61 -28.13 7.64 4.39
CA ARG A 61 -28.32 7.57 5.84
C ARG A 61 -28.62 6.14 6.28
N GLU A 62 -29.51 5.46 5.56
CA GLU A 62 -29.89 4.08 5.87
C GLU A 62 -28.72 3.11 5.68
N CYS A 63 -28.00 3.26 4.57
CA CYS A 63 -26.82 2.47 4.25
C CYS A 63 -25.77 2.55 5.35
N TYR A 64 -25.40 3.76 5.79
CA TYR A 64 -24.41 3.94 6.86
C TYR A 64 -24.94 3.52 8.24
N ARG A 65 -26.23 3.75 8.52
CA ARG A 65 -26.86 3.36 9.79
C ARG A 65 -26.97 1.85 9.96
N ARG A 66 -27.26 1.12 8.89
CA ARG A 66 -27.39 -0.36 8.90
C ARG A 66 -26.08 -1.09 8.71
N TYR A 67 -25.00 -0.39 8.36
CA TYR A 67 -23.74 -1.05 8.05
C TYR A 67 -23.12 -1.62 9.33
N ASP A 68 -23.24 -2.94 9.50
CA ASP A 68 -22.65 -3.67 10.61
C ASP A 68 -21.19 -4.01 10.28
N SER A 69 -20.26 -3.36 10.97
CA SER A 69 -18.83 -3.51 10.69
C SER A 69 -18.30 -4.84 11.20
N ARG A 70 -17.57 -5.58 10.37
CA ARG A 70 -16.92 -6.84 10.76
C ARG A 70 -15.84 -6.65 11.83
N VAL A 71 -15.33 -5.43 11.96
CA VAL A 71 -14.25 -5.06 12.89
C VAL A 71 -14.76 -4.15 14.03
N GLY A 72 -16.05 -3.82 14.03
CA GLY A 72 -16.64 -2.88 14.98
C GLY A 72 -16.28 -1.41 14.73
N ALA A 73 -16.00 -1.01 13.48
CA ALA A 73 -15.85 0.39 13.09
C ALA A 73 -17.21 1.09 12.99
N GLU A 74 -17.26 2.36 13.39
CA GLU A 74 -18.45 3.19 13.23
C GLU A 74 -18.30 4.10 11.99
N TYR A 75 -19.11 3.87 10.97
CA TYR A 75 -19.00 4.63 9.73
C TYR A 75 -19.87 5.88 9.74
N PHE A 76 -19.27 7.00 9.32
CA PHE A 76 -19.93 8.28 9.17
C PHE A 76 -19.68 8.87 7.78
N ALA A 77 -20.65 9.62 7.24
CA ALA A 77 -20.55 10.28 5.94
C ALA A 77 -20.85 11.78 6.02
N ALA A 78 -20.20 12.58 5.18
CA ALA A 78 -20.59 13.96 4.94
C ALA A 78 -20.61 14.30 3.45
N MET A 79 -21.71 14.92 3.00
CA MET A 79 -21.87 15.39 1.61
C MET A 79 -22.01 16.90 1.56
N VAL A 80 -21.05 17.55 0.90
CA VAL A 80 -20.94 19.03 0.83
C VAL A 80 -20.75 19.50 -0.63
N ASP A 81 -20.97 20.78 -0.91
CA ASP A 81 -20.83 21.37 -2.25
C ASP A 81 -19.34 21.40 -2.66
N VAL A 82 -18.46 21.91 -1.77
CA VAL A 82 -17.03 22.10 -2.02
C VAL A 82 -16.20 21.83 -0.76
N THR A 83 -15.14 21.01 -0.89
CA THR A 83 -14.19 20.70 0.20
C THR A 83 -12.85 21.46 0.10
N ASP A 84 -12.55 22.10 -1.03
CA ASP A 84 -11.26 22.76 -1.22
C ASP A 84 -11.18 24.05 -0.40
N ALA A 85 -10.05 24.27 0.30
CA ALA A 85 -9.86 25.40 1.23
C ALA A 85 -9.99 26.79 0.58
N SER A 86 -9.79 26.89 -0.74
CA SER A 86 -9.99 28.15 -1.49
C SER A 86 -11.42 28.35 -1.98
N GLY A 87 -12.35 27.45 -1.62
CA GLY A 87 -13.72 27.45 -2.14
C GLY A 87 -13.80 27.04 -3.62
N SER A 88 -12.73 26.47 -4.19
CA SER A 88 -12.68 26.13 -5.60
C SER A 88 -13.65 25.01 -5.96
N ARG A 89 -14.56 25.29 -6.89
CA ARG A 89 -15.47 24.28 -7.49
C ARG A 89 -14.81 23.43 -8.57
N SER A 90 -13.52 23.66 -8.85
CA SER A 90 -12.82 23.00 -9.95
C SER A 90 -12.54 21.53 -9.63
N ARG A 91 -12.79 20.64 -10.59
CA ARG A 91 -12.40 19.22 -10.50
C ARG A 91 -10.88 18.99 -10.43
N LYS A 92 -10.08 20.01 -10.78
CA LYS A 92 -8.61 19.95 -10.68
C LYS A 92 -8.11 20.16 -9.24
N LYS A 93 -9.01 20.52 -8.31
CA LYS A 93 -8.73 20.75 -6.90
C LYS A 93 -9.50 19.69 -6.09
N ASN A 94 -9.00 18.46 -6.18
CA ASN A 94 -9.67 17.24 -5.70
C ASN A 94 -9.22 16.80 -4.31
N ASP A 95 -8.66 17.69 -3.49
CA ASP A 95 -8.26 17.39 -2.13
C ASP A 95 -9.41 17.68 -1.15
N ALA A 96 -9.90 16.64 -0.47
CA ALA A 96 -10.86 16.74 0.61
C ALA A 96 -10.23 16.48 1.98
N GLY A 97 -8.94 16.14 2.05
CA GLY A 97 -8.27 15.72 3.28
C GLY A 97 -8.34 16.78 4.39
N PRO A 98 -7.90 18.03 4.15
CA PRO A 98 -7.93 19.07 5.18
C PRO A 98 -9.35 19.39 5.68
N TYR A 99 -10.35 19.35 4.79
CA TYR A 99 -11.75 19.53 5.17
C TYR A 99 -12.26 18.40 6.04
N ALA A 100 -12.02 17.15 5.61
CA ALA A 100 -12.46 15.97 6.31
C ALA A 100 -11.83 15.86 7.69
N ALA A 101 -10.54 16.22 7.83
CA ALA A 101 -9.85 16.25 9.13
C ALA A 101 -10.49 17.27 10.08
N ALA A 102 -10.74 18.49 9.60
CA ALA A 102 -11.38 19.53 10.41
C ALA A 102 -12.83 19.17 10.79
N LEU A 103 -13.56 18.50 9.90
CA LEU A 103 -14.91 18.00 10.19
C LEU A 103 -14.89 16.85 11.21
N PHE A 104 -13.93 15.92 11.09
CA PHE A 104 -13.73 14.84 12.04
C PHE A 104 -13.47 15.38 13.45
N ASP A 105 -12.57 16.36 13.58
CA ASP A 105 -12.28 17.01 14.86
C ASP A 105 -13.50 17.73 15.45
N ALA A 106 -14.26 18.44 14.61
CA ALA A 106 -15.49 19.11 15.06
C ALA A 106 -16.55 18.11 15.55
N TRP A 107 -16.78 17.00 14.85
CA TRP A 107 -17.74 15.97 15.26
C TRP A 107 -17.26 15.18 16.48
N LYS A 108 -15.95 14.97 16.61
CA LYS A 108 -15.32 14.40 17.81
C LYS A 108 -15.55 15.29 19.03
N GLU A 109 -15.31 16.59 18.93
CA GLU A 109 -15.56 17.57 20.02
C GLU A 109 -17.03 17.61 20.44
N GLN A 110 -17.94 17.44 19.48
CA GLN A 110 -19.39 17.37 19.72
C GLN A 110 -19.86 16.01 20.24
N ARG A 111 -18.95 15.03 20.41
CA ARG A 111 -19.26 13.63 20.79
C ARG A 111 -20.26 12.96 19.86
N LYS A 112 -20.17 13.29 18.58
CA LYS A 112 -21.00 12.71 17.50
C LYS A 112 -20.35 11.51 16.83
N LEU A 113 -19.03 11.41 16.96
CA LEU A 113 -18.19 10.36 16.39
C LEU A 113 -17.15 9.95 17.45
N ASP A 114 -16.89 8.65 17.59
CA ASP A 114 -15.86 8.13 18.48
C ASP A 114 -14.45 8.31 17.90
N ALA A 115 -13.51 8.83 18.70
CA ALA A 115 -12.16 9.15 18.25
C ALA A 115 -11.31 7.90 17.92
N GLN A 116 -11.62 6.75 18.51
CA GLN A 116 -10.94 5.49 18.29
C GLN A 116 -11.57 4.73 17.12
N ASP A 117 -12.89 4.50 17.18
CA ASP A 117 -13.58 3.55 16.28
C ASP A 117 -14.25 4.22 15.06
N GLY A 118 -14.40 5.54 15.07
CA GLY A 118 -15.09 6.27 14.00
C GLY A 118 -14.30 6.34 12.69
N VAL A 119 -14.97 6.21 11.54
CA VAL A 119 -14.41 6.42 10.21
C VAL A 119 -15.31 7.40 9.45
N LEU A 120 -14.77 8.57 9.09
CA LEU A 120 -15.51 9.61 8.37
C LEU A 120 -15.17 9.63 6.89
N VAL A 121 -16.17 9.48 6.03
CA VAL A 121 -16.07 9.61 4.58
C VAL A 121 -16.68 10.95 4.14
N VAL A 122 -15.89 11.82 3.50
CA VAL A 122 -16.36 13.13 3.03
C VAL A 122 -16.31 13.23 1.52
N LEU A 123 -17.44 13.60 0.91
CA LEU A 123 -17.60 13.77 -0.53
C LEU A 123 -17.96 15.22 -0.89
N GLY A 124 -17.11 15.86 -1.69
CA GLY A 124 -17.38 17.15 -2.32
C GLY A 124 -18.09 17.00 -3.67
N LEU A 125 -19.32 17.49 -3.79
CA LEU A 125 -20.15 17.28 -4.99
C LEU A 125 -19.65 18.02 -6.23
N ARG A 126 -19.13 19.25 -6.10
CA ARG A 126 -18.68 20.07 -7.25
C ARG A 126 -17.28 19.73 -7.71
N ASN A 127 -16.34 19.69 -6.76
CA ASN A 127 -14.95 19.36 -7.05
C ASN A 127 -14.71 17.84 -7.16
N ARG A 128 -15.69 17.00 -6.77
CA ARG A 128 -15.64 15.53 -6.85
C ARG A 128 -14.48 14.92 -6.05
N SER A 129 -14.04 15.63 -5.02
CA SER A 129 -13.07 15.16 -4.06
C SER A 129 -13.72 14.16 -3.09
N LEU A 130 -12.96 13.17 -2.68
CA LEU A 130 -13.35 12.20 -1.65
C LEU A 130 -12.16 12.09 -0.70
N ALA A 131 -12.43 12.10 0.60
CA ALA A 131 -11.44 11.80 1.62
C ALA A 131 -12.05 10.89 2.68
N VAL A 132 -11.20 10.09 3.30
CA VAL A 132 -11.54 9.24 4.44
C VAL A 132 -10.64 9.66 5.59
N VAL A 133 -11.22 9.87 6.76
CA VAL A 133 -10.48 10.13 8.00
C VAL A 133 -10.82 9.03 8.98
N PRO A 134 -9.87 8.11 9.23
CA PRO A 134 -10.06 7.04 10.20
C PRO A 134 -9.76 7.50 11.63
N GLY A 135 -10.39 6.85 12.60
CA GLY A 135 -10.08 6.96 14.01
C GLY A 135 -8.71 6.38 14.37
N GLU A 136 -8.27 6.66 15.59
CA GLU A 136 -6.91 6.34 16.04
C GLU A 136 -6.62 4.84 16.08
N LYS A 137 -7.61 3.99 16.39
CA LYS A 137 -7.47 2.53 16.36
C LYS A 137 -7.10 2.04 14.97
N TRP A 138 -7.78 2.55 13.95
CA TRP A 138 -7.58 2.13 12.56
C TRP A 138 -6.26 2.64 12.00
N LYS A 139 -5.84 3.86 12.35
CA LYS A 139 -4.50 4.37 12.03
C LYS A 139 -3.41 3.48 12.63
N LYS A 140 -3.57 3.03 13.87
CA LYS A 140 -2.59 2.16 14.57
C LYS A 140 -2.40 0.80 13.88
N ILE A 141 -3.41 0.29 13.18
CA ILE A 141 -3.29 -0.95 12.39
C ILE A 141 -2.81 -0.71 10.94
N GLY A 142 -2.39 0.51 10.60
CA GLY A 142 -1.84 0.86 9.29
C GLY A 142 -2.88 1.28 8.26
N PHE A 143 -4.11 1.60 8.67
CA PHE A 143 -5.09 2.21 7.76
C PHE A 143 -4.85 3.73 7.67
N ASP A 144 -3.87 4.11 6.86
CA ASP A 144 -3.40 5.49 6.68
C ASP A 144 -3.57 6.00 5.23
N GLY A 145 -2.98 7.15 4.90
CA GLY A 145 -3.23 7.85 3.63
C GLY A 145 -2.94 7.02 2.37
N GLU A 146 -1.88 6.21 2.37
CA GLU A 146 -1.53 5.36 1.22
C GLU A 146 -2.55 4.24 1.06
N VAL A 147 -2.84 3.51 2.14
CA VAL A 147 -3.80 2.40 2.14
C VAL A 147 -5.23 2.87 1.86
N ILE A 148 -5.60 4.06 2.35
CA ILE A 148 -6.88 4.70 2.04
C ILE A 148 -6.97 4.98 0.53
N GLU A 149 -5.93 5.54 -0.09
CA GLU A 149 -5.95 5.83 -1.53
C GLU A 149 -6.11 4.55 -2.37
N GLU A 150 -5.39 3.49 -2.03
CA GLU A 150 -5.54 2.18 -2.66
C GLU A 150 -6.98 1.64 -2.53
N THR A 151 -7.52 1.69 -1.32
CA THR A 151 -8.89 1.24 -1.02
C THR A 151 -9.93 2.02 -1.83
N LEU A 152 -9.77 3.34 -1.91
CA LEU A 152 -10.68 4.19 -2.70
C LEU A 152 -10.56 3.95 -4.22
N ASN A 153 -9.37 3.57 -4.71
CA ASN A 153 -9.19 3.20 -6.11
C ASN A 153 -9.83 1.84 -6.41
N ALA A 154 -9.74 0.87 -5.49
CA ALA A 154 -10.40 -0.43 -5.58
C ALA A 154 -11.93 -0.30 -5.54
N ALA A 155 -12.47 0.60 -4.72
CA ALA A 155 -13.91 0.85 -4.56
C ALA A 155 -14.63 1.44 -5.78
N HIS A 156 -13.92 1.62 -6.91
CA HIS A 156 -14.45 2.14 -8.17
C HIS A 156 -15.24 3.47 -8.04
N VAL A 157 -14.97 4.28 -7.01
CA VAL A 157 -15.74 5.50 -6.69
C VAL A 157 -15.82 6.47 -7.87
N LYS A 158 -14.70 6.62 -8.59
CA LYS A 158 -14.60 7.47 -9.78
C LYS A 158 -15.63 7.07 -10.86
N LYS A 159 -15.98 5.78 -10.99
CA LYS A 159 -16.99 5.27 -11.92
C LYS A 159 -18.40 5.75 -11.52
N TYR A 160 -18.75 5.63 -10.25
CA TYR A 160 -20.05 6.05 -9.73
C TYR A 160 -20.22 7.58 -9.74
N GLN A 161 -19.19 8.32 -9.34
CA GLN A 161 -19.18 9.80 -9.40
C GLN A 161 -19.35 10.33 -10.83
N ARG A 162 -18.75 9.68 -11.84
CA ARG A 162 -18.91 10.06 -13.25
C ARG A 162 -20.35 9.89 -13.72
N ARG A 163 -21.06 8.89 -13.21
CA ARG A 163 -22.47 8.58 -13.52
C ARG A 163 -23.47 9.35 -12.66
N GLY A 164 -23.01 10.17 -11.71
CA GLY A 164 -23.89 10.89 -10.77
C GLY A 164 -24.57 9.98 -9.73
N LYS A 165 -24.08 8.74 -9.57
CA LYS A 165 -24.63 7.74 -8.63
C LYS A 165 -23.90 7.85 -7.28
N TYR A 166 -24.09 8.96 -6.58
CA TYR A 166 -23.34 9.24 -5.35
C TYR A 166 -23.71 8.33 -4.18
N VAL A 167 -24.95 7.86 -4.12
CA VAL A 167 -25.41 6.89 -3.11
C VAL A 167 -24.62 5.57 -3.25
N ASP A 168 -24.65 4.98 -4.45
CA ASP A 168 -23.88 3.78 -4.78
C ASP A 168 -22.38 3.97 -4.49
N ALA A 169 -21.83 5.15 -4.79
CA ALA A 169 -20.42 5.48 -4.52
C ALA A 169 -20.09 5.42 -3.02
N LEU A 170 -20.89 6.08 -2.17
CA LEU A 170 -20.64 6.15 -0.74
C LEU A 170 -20.85 4.81 -0.04
N CYS A 171 -21.84 4.02 -0.47
CA CYS A 171 -22.08 2.68 0.06
C CYS A 171 -20.97 1.69 -0.32
N SER A 172 -20.49 1.73 -1.56
CA SER A 172 -19.34 0.91 -1.97
C SER A 172 -18.10 1.25 -1.17
N VAL A 173 -17.82 2.55 -0.97
CA VAL A 173 -16.65 2.99 -0.18
C VAL A 173 -16.66 2.40 1.23
N VAL A 174 -17.79 2.45 1.94
CA VAL A 174 -17.87 1.86 3.29
C VAL A 174 -17.58 0.36 3.24
N HIS A 175 -18.16 -0.34 2.27
CA HIS A 175 -17.96 -1.77 2.13
C HIS A 175 -16.48 -2.15 1.92
N ASP A 176 -15.82 -1.45 1.00
CA ASP A 176 -14.42 -1.72 0.68
C ASP A 176 -13.47 -1.29 1.82
N ILE A 177 -13.81 -0.23 2.56
CA ILE A 177 -13.08 0.15 3.78
C ILE A 177 -13.21 -0.95 4.85
N ASP A 178 -14.40 -1.46 5.12
CA ASP A 178 -14.61 -2.52 6.13
C ASP A 178 -13.83 -3.80 5.79
N LEU A 179 -13.89 -4.23 4.52
CA LEU A 179 -13.10 -5.35 4.03
C LEU A 179 -11.60 -5.13 4.24
N ARG A 180 -11.10 -3.93 3.94
CA ARG A 180 -9.68 -3.62 4.12
C ARG A 180 -9.29 -3.56 5.60
N LEU A 181 -10.10 -2.95 6.46
CA LEU A 181 -9.87 -2.92 7.90
C LEU A 181 -9.86 -4.35 8.49
N SER A 182 -10.77 -5.23 8.05
CA SER A 182 -10.78 -6.65 8.43
C SER A 182 -9.51 -7.39 8.02
N SER A 183 -8.98 -7.09 6.83
CA SER A 183 -7.69 -7.64 6.37
C SER A 183 -6.53 -7.15 7.23
N LEU A 184 -6.45 -5.84 7.47
CA LEU A 184 -5.38 -5.23 8.26
C LEU A 184 -5.39 -5.70 9.71
N GLN A 185 -6.57 -5.89 10.30
CA GLN A 185 -6.70 -6.43 11.66
C GLN A 185 -6.14 -7.87 11.72
N ARG A 186 -6.50 -8.73 10.76
CA ARG A 186 -5.95 -10.09 10.67
C ARG A 186 -4.43 -10.11 10.46
N GLU A 187 -3.92 -9.22 9.62
CA GLU A 187 -2.47 -9.06 9.41
C GLU A 187 -1.76 -8.62 10.71
N MET A 188 -2.35 -7.69 11.45
CA MET A 188 -1.82 -7.21 12.72
C MET A 188 -1.83 -8.31 13.79
N ASP A 189 -2.92 -9.06 13.90
CA ASP A 189 -3.02 -10.22 14.81
C ASP A 189 -1.95 -11.27 14.49
N GLY A 190 -1.71 -11.54 13.20
CA GLY A 190 -0.61 -12.39 12.76
C GLY A 190 0.77 -11.86 13.14
N ARG A 191 1.00 -10.54 13.03
CA ARG A 191 2.25 -9.90 13.47
C ARG A 191 2.43 -9.97 14.98
N ILE A 192 1.37 -9.76 15.76
CA ILE A 192 1.38 -9.90 17.23
C ILE A 192 1.75 -11.33 17.62
N SER A 193 1.15 -12.34 16.97
CA SER A 193 1.47 -13.74 17.26
C SER A 193 2.95 -14.04 17.03
N LYS A 194 3.49 -13.64 15.87
CA LYS A 194 4.92 -13.78 15.55
C LYS A 194 5.81 -13.02 16.53
N LEU A 195 5.40 -11.84 16.96
CA LEU A 195 6.16 -11.05 17.94
C LEU A 195 6.16 -11.71 19.32
N LYS A 196 5.01 -12.26 19.77
CA LYS A 196 4.90 -13.00 21.04
C LYS A 196 5.82 -14.24 21.05
N GLU A 197 6.02 -14.90 19.91
CA GLU A 197 7.00 -15.99 19.77
C GLU A 197 8.46 -15.50 19.72
N ARG A 198 8.71 -14.36 19.07
CA ARG A 198 10.05 -13.78 18.88
C ARG A 198 10.64 -13.19 20.17
N LEU A 199 9.82 -12.57 21.02
CA LEU A 199 10.29 -11.90 22.24
C LEU A 199 11.04 -12.85 23.20
N PRO A 200 10.54 -14.07 23.54
CA PRO A 200 11.30 -15.05 24.32
C PRO A 200 12.61 -15.49 23.67
N ALA A 201 12.68 -15.54 22.33
CA ALA A 201 13.90 -15.90 21.63
C ALA A 201 14.95 -14.79 21.75
N LEU A 202 14.54 -13.51 21.62
CA LEU A 202 15.41 -12.36 21.85
C LEU A 202 15.87 -12.29 23.31
N ASP A 203 14.97 -12.57 24.25
CA ASP A 203 15.27 -12.65 25.69
C ASP A 203 16.39 -13.65 26.00
N ARG A 204 16.28 -14.88 25.46
CA ARG A 204 17.32 -15.91 25.58
C ARG A 204 18.64 -15.49 24.93
N LYS A 205 18.59 -14.96 23.69
CA LYS A 205 19.80 -14.49 22.98
C LYS A 205 20.52 -13.40 23.78
N LEU A 206 19.77 -12.44 24.30
CA LEU A 206 20.32 -11.34 25.10
C LEU A 206 20.88 -11.86 26.42
N GLY A 207 20.18 -12.77 27.12
CA GLY A 207 20.67 -13.40 28.35
C GLY A 207 21.98 -14.18 28.15
N VAL A 208 22.09 -14.98 27.09
CA VAL A 208 23.33 -15.68 26.73
C VAL A 208 24.46 -14.68 26.46
N LEU A 209 24.17 -13.60 25.73
CA LEU A 209 25.17 -12.60 25.38
C LEU A 209 25.64 -11.82 26.62
N THR A 210 24.75 -11.45 27.52
CA THR A 210 25.09 -10.86 28.83
C THR A 210 25.98 -11.80 29.63
N GLN A 211 25.63 -13.09 29.73
CA GLN A 211 26.46 -14.07 30.42
C GLN A 211 27.85 -14.24 29.77
N GLN A 212 27.95 -14.16 28.44
CA GLN A 212 29.23 -14.18 27.73
C GLN A 212 30.08 -12.93 28.03
N VAL A 213 29.48 -11.75 28.02
CA VAL A 213 30.16 -10.50 28.40
C VAL A 213 30.64 -10.58 29.85
N ASP A 214 29.75 -10.94 30.79
CA ASP A 214 30.10 -11.02 32.22
C ASP A 214 31.14 -12.10 32.52
N GLY A 215 31.07 -13.24 31.81
CA GLY A 215 32.03 -14.33 31.95
C GLY A 215 33.45 -13.95 31.48
N ARG A 216 33.55 -13.11 30.44
CA ARG A 216 34.82 -12.66 29.86
C ARG A 216 35.41 -11.47 30.60
N PHE A 217 34.55 -10.54 31.02
CA PHE A 217 34.95 -9.31 31.69
C PHE A 217 34.58 -9.41 33.17
N LYS A 218 35.34 -10.19 33.95
CA LYS A 218 35.11 -10.31 35.41
C LYS A 218 35.59 -9.07 36.19
N GLU A 219 36.47 -8.29 35.60
CA GLU A 219 37.01 -7.04 36.15
C GLU A 219 36.42 -5.85 35.37
N ASP A 220 36.30 -4.69 36.01
CA ASP A 220 35.78 -3.46 35.42
C ASP A 220 36.75 -2.90 34.37
N ARG A 221 36.60 -3.42 33.14
CA ARG A 221 37.29 -2.93 31.95
C ARG A 221 36.32 -2.04 31.17
N ALA A 222 36.78 -0.87 30.73
CA ALA A 222 35.96 0.13 30.04
C ALA A 222 35.20 -0.45 28.83
N PHE A 223 35.84 -1.31 28.03
CA PHE A 223 35.18 -1.98 26.91
C PHE A 223 34.06 -2.94 27.36
N GLY A 224 34.28 -3.70 28.43
CA GLY A 224 33.25 -4.57 29.02
C GLY A 224 32.06 -3.77 29.56
N GLU A 225 32.31 -2.62 30.21
CA GLU A 225 31.27 -1.70 30.67
C GLU A 225 30.44 -1.14 29.51
N GLU A 226 31.08 -0.73 28.40
CA GLU A 226 30.37 -0.26 27.21
C GLU A 226 29.43 -1.33 26.64
N LEU A 227 29.89 -2.59 26.55
CA LEU A 227 29.04 -3.70 26.09
C LEU A 227 27.90 -3.98 27.07
N ARG A 228 28.15 -3.94 28.39
CA ARG A 228 27.09 -4.09 29.41
C ARG A 228 26.05 -2.98 29.33
N GLU A 229 26.47 -1.73 29.11
CA GLU A 229 25.54 -0.60 28.94
C GLU A 229 24.65 -0.79 27.72
N LYS A 230 25.22 -1.19 26.57
CA LYS A 230 24.45 -1.51 25.35
C LYS A 230 23.44 -2.63 25.60
N LEU A 231 23.86 -3.71 26.27
CA LEU A 231 22.98 -4.83 26.59
C LEU A 231 21.90 -4.47 27.61
N ALA A 232 22.21 -3.63 28.61
CA ALA A 232 21.24 -3.12 29.57
C ALA A 232 20.18 -2.24 28.89
N LYS A 233 20.59 -1.38 27.95
CA LYS A 233 19.66 -0.59 27.13
C LYS A 233 18.76 -1.48 26.28
N ALA A 234 19.33 -2.47 25.60
CA ALA A 234 18.57 -3.44 24.83
C ALA A 234 17.62 -4.27 25.71
N ARG A 235 18.02 -4.61 26.95
CA ARG A 235 17.14 -5.25 27.93
C ARG A 235 15.93 -4.38 28.27
N ALA A 236 16.16 -3.12 28.60
CA ALA A 236 15.09 -2.18 28.91
C ALA A 236 14.12 -2.00 27.72
N GLN A 237 14.63 -1.97 26.50
CA GLN A 237 13.82 -1.93 25.28
C GLN A 237 13.00 -3.21 25.07
N LEU A 238 13.57 -4.38 25.35
CA LEU A 238 12.86 -5.67 25.25
C LEU A 238 11.75 -5.79 26.30
N ASP A 239 12.01 -5.35 27.53
CA ASP A 239 11.02 -5.33 28.61
C ASP A 239 9.87 -4.38 28.26
N GLU A 240 10.16 -3.23 27.65
CA GLU A 240 9.16 -2.28 27.17
C GLU A 240 8.36 -2.83 25.98
N ALA A 241 9.03 -3.48 25.01
CA ALA A 241 8.36 -4.16 23.90
C ALA A 241 7.38 -5.23 24.40
N SER A 242 7.76 -5.96 25.45
CA SER A 242 6.92 -7.00 26.05
C SER A 242 5.66 -6.44 26.72
N LYS A 243 5.72 -5.22 27.28
CA LYS A 243 4.53 -4.53 27.81
C LYS A 243 3.64 -3.98 26.71
N LEU A 244 4.24 -3.46 25.64
CA LEU A 244 3.52 -2.82 24.54
C LEU A 244 2.91 -3.82 23.55
N VAL A 245 3.27 -5.10 23.61
CA VAL A 245 2.83 -6.12 22.64
C VAL A 245 1.30 -6.22 22.51
N GLU A 246 0.56 -5.93 23.58
CA GLU A 246 -0.91 -6.01 23.59
C GLU A 246 -1.59 -4.66 23.32
N THR A 247 -0.93 -3.55 23.65
CA THR A 247 -1.53 -2.20 23.58
C THR A 247 -1.09 -1.42 22.34
N GLU A 248 0.16 -1.58 21.92
CA GLU A 248 0.82 -0.84 20.83
C GLU A 248 1.77 -1.76 20.04
N PRO A 249 1.23 -2.74 19.31
CA PRO A 249 2.01 -3.83 18.72
C PRO A 249 3.04 -3.34 17.69
N ALA A 250 2.73 -2.29 16.92
CA ALA A 250 3.67 -1.70 15.99
C ALA A 250 4.91 -1.11 16.70
N GLN A 251 4.72 -0.45 17.85
CA GLN A 251 5.82 0.08 18.65
C GLN A 251 6.64 -1.06 19.28
N ALA A 252 5.97 -2.13 19.73
CA ALA A 252 6.63 -3.32 20.25
C ALA A 252 7.52 -4.01 19.20
N VAL A 253 7.08 -4.09 17.93
CA VAL A 253 7.91 -4.59 16.82
C VAL A 253 9.17 -3.73 16.66
N ASN A 254 9.02 -2.40 16.59
CA ASN A 254 10.15 -1.49 16.41
C ASN A 254 11.18 -1.58 17.55
N LEU A 255 10.71 -1.76 18.79
CA LEU A 255 11.59 -1.98 19.93
C LEU A 255 12.29 -3.34 19.85
N ALA A 256 11.60 -4.41 19.47
CA ALA A 256 12.21 -5.73 19.27
C ALA A 256 13.29 -5.71 18.17
N ASP A 257 13.05 -4.98 17.07
CA ASP A 257 14.04 -4.78 16.00
C ASP A 257 15.25 -3.97 16.49
N ALA A 258 15.02 -2.92 17.31
CA ALA A 258 16.10 -2.16 17.92
C ALA A 258 16.97 -3.03 18.85
N VAL A 259 16.36 -3.96 19.58
CA VAL A 259 17.08 -4.95 20.42
C VAL A 259 17.95 -5.86 19.56
N GLU A 260 17.42 -6.41 18.47
CA GLU A 260 18.20 -7.27 17.57
C GLU A 260 19.35 -6.52 16.89
N ALA A 261 19.13 -5.24 16.54
CA ALA A 261 20.16 -4.34 16.01
C ALA A 261 21.29 -4.03 17.01
N VAL A 262 21.07 -4.22 18.32
CA VAL A 262 22.14 -4.13 19.35
C VAL A 262 22.84 -5.48 19.55
N ILE A 263 22.10 -6.59 19.52
CA ILE A 263 22.64 -7.94 19.73
C ILE A 263 23.72 -8.28 18.70
N GLN A 264 23.48 -8.00 17.41
CA GLN A 264 24.41 -8.37 16.33
C GLN A 264 25.78 -7.66 16.42
N PRO A 265 25.86 -6.33 16.59
CA PRO A 265 27.12 -5.63 16.82
C PRO A 265 27.86 -6.12 18.07
N VAL A 266 27.18 -6.31 19.20
CA VAL A 266 27.83 -6.78 20.45
C VAL A 266 28.44 -8.17 20.24
N ARG A 267 27.74 -9.08 19.56
CA ARG A 267 28.29 -10.39 19.20
C ARG A 267 29.53 -10.29 18.31
N LYS A 268 29.51 -9.38 17.33
CA LYS A 268 30.65 -9.12 16.43
C LYS A 268 31.84 -8.54 17.18
N ASP A 269 31.60 -7.59 18.08
CA ASP A 269 32.64 -6.95 18.89
C ASP A 269 33.27 -7.94 19.87
N LEU A 270 32.47 -8.82 20.48
CA LEU A 270 32.97 -9.95 21.28
C LEU A 270 33.86 -10.92 20.47
N SER A 271 33.46 -11.25 19.25
CA SER A 271 34.25 -12.14 18.38
C SER A 271 35.55 -11.48 17.92
N ARG A 272 35.53 -10.17 17.65
CA ARG A 272 36.75 -9.39 17.35
C ARG A 272 37.69 -9.33 18.53
N PHE A 273 37.17 -9.07 19.73
CA PHE A 273 37.94 -9.11 20.96
C PHE A 273 38.66 -10.44 21.14
N ASP A 274 37.96 -11.58 20.97
CA ASP A 274 38.58 -12.91 21.08
C ASP A 274 39.71 -13.10 20.06
N THR A 275 39.50 -12.62 18.84
CA THR A 275 40.49 -12.70 17.75
C THR A 275 41.72 -11.85 18.08
N ASP A 276 41.50 -10.62 18.53
CA ASP A 276 42.57 -9.68 18.85
C ASP A 276 43.41 -10.17 20.03
N ILE A 277 42.78 -10.74 21.07
CA ILE A 277 43.49 -11.33 22.20
C ILE A 277 44.32 -12.55 21.76
N ALA A 278 43.78 -13.42 20.90
CA ALA A 278 44.53 -14.56 20.37
C ALA A 278 45.76 -14.14 19.53
N VAL A 279 45.63 -13.06 18.74
CA VAL A 279 46.76 -12.49 17.98
C VAL A 279 47.78 -11.87 18.95
N LEU A 280 47.30 -11.16 19.98
CA LEU A 280 48.15 -10.54 20.98
C LEU A 280 48.97 -11.57 21.76
N ASP A 281 48.38 -12.72 22.12
CA ASP A 281 49.09 -13.84 22.76
C ASP A 281 50.25 -14.37 21.90
N GLY A 282 50.10 -14.34 20.57
CA GLY A 282 51.17 -14.67 19.63
C GLY A 282 52.28 -13.62 19.62
N LEU A 283 51.90 -12.34 19.54
CA LEU A 283 52.85 -11.22 19.52
C LEU A 283 53.66 -11.14 20.82
N GLU A 284 53.06 -11.37 21.98
CA GLU A 284 53.80 -11.37 23.25
C GLU A 284 54.86 -12.49 23.32
N LYS A 285 54.57 -13.67 22.76
CA LYS A 285 55.56 -14.75 22.65
C LYS A 285 56.70 -14.37 21.71
N ASP A 286 56.39 -13.72 20.59
CA ASP A 286 57.38 -13.24 19.64
C ASP A 286 58.25 -12.13 20.25
N LEU A 287 57.66 -11.20 21.01
CA LEU A 287 58.39 -10.16 21.74
C LEU A 287 59.35 -10.76 22.78
N ALA A 288 58.89 -11.75 23.57
CA ALA A 288 59.72 -12.44 24.55
C ALA A 288 60.89 -13.20 23.90
N LYS A 289 60.63 -13.86 22.76
CA LYS A 289 61.68 -14.55 21.98
C LYS A 289 62.69 -13.58 21.38
N LEU A 290 62.20 -12.44 20.87
CA LEU A 290 63.07 -11.40 20.31
C LEU A 290 63.95 -10.80 21.41
N GLU A 291 63.40 -10.48 22.58
CA GLU A 291 64.17 -10.04 23.76
C GLU A 291 65.26 -11.04 24.15
N GLU A 292 64.94 -12.33 24.31
CA GLU A 292 65.91 -13.39 24.59
C GLU A 292 67.04 -13.44 23.54
N THR A 293 66.67 -13.25 22.27
CA THR A 293 67.64 -13.22 21.16
C THR A 293 68.57 -12.02 21.25
N ILE A 294 68.09 -10.85 21.65
CA ILE A 294 68.90 -9.63 21.80
C ILE A 294 69.83 -9.75 23.00
N GLU A 295 69.31 -10.24 24.14
CA GLU A 295 70.09 -10.43 25.37
C GLU A 295 71.25 -11.44 25.20
N ALA A 296 71.08 -12.43 24.32
CA ALA A 296 72.11 -13.42 24.02
C ALA A 296 73.27 -12.88 23.15
N ARG A 297 73.18 -11.65 22.63
CA ARG A 297 74.19 -11.09 21.72
C ARG A 297 75.45 -10.60 22.47
N PRO A 298 76.66 -10.78 21.90
CA PRO A 298 77.90 -10.32 22.52
C PRO A 298 78.08 -8.79 22.49
N ASP A 299 77.29 -8.07 21.70
CA ASP A 299 77.28 -6.61 21.58
C ASP A 299 76.06 -5.96 22.27
N VAL A 300 75.37 -6.67 23.16
CA VAL A 300 74.14 -6.20 23.83
C VAL A 300 74.29 -4.86 24.57
N ASP A 301 75.50 -4.54 25.05
CA ASP A 301 75.79 -3.29 25.75
C ASP A 301 75.93 -2.08 24.80
N TRP A 302 75.80 -2.28 23.48
CA TRP A 302 75.95 -1.21 22.49
C TRP A 302 74.64 -0.42 22.35
N GLU A 303 74.75 0.83 21.87
CA GLU A 303 73.64 1.80 21.82
C GLU A 303 72.41 1.26 21.05
N HIS A 304 72.63 0.54 19.95
CA HIS A 304 71.54 0.04 19.11
C HIS A 304 70.79 -1.17 19.69
N PRO A 305 71.45 -2.24 20.19
CA PRO A 305 70.77 -3.29 20.96
C PRO A 305 70.05 -2.77 22.20
N GLN A 306 70.63 -1.82 22.94
CA GLN A 306 69.96 -1.16 24.08
C GLN A 306 68.71 -0.38 23.66
N ALA A 307 68.76 0.35 22.54
CA ALA A 307 67.59 1.03 21.99
C ALA A 307 66.50 0.04 21.51
N ALA A 308 66.90 -1.12 20.99
CA ALA A 308 65.96 -2.17 20.62
C ALA A 308 65.26 -2.79 21.85
N LEU A 309 65.99 -3.05 22.94
CA LEU A 309 65.40 -3.53 24.21
C LEU A 309 64.44 -2.49 24.79
N ALA A 310 64.82 -1.22 24.84
CA ALA A 310 63.92 -0.15 25.30
C ALA A 310 62.65 -0.03 24.43
N GLN A 311 62.77 -0.24 23.12
CA GLN A 311 61.61 -0.25 22.23
C GLN A 311 60.72 -1.48 22.48
N LEU A 312 61.27 -2.65 22.81
CA LEU A 312 60.50 -3.84 23.17
C LEU A 312 59.71 -3.64 24.47
N ASP A 313 60.26 -2.95 25.45
CA ASP A 313 59.52 -2.59 26.67
C ASP A 313 58.29 -1.72 26.36
N GLU A 314 58.41 -0.75 25.45
CA GLU A 314 57.26 0.04 24.96
C GLU A 314 56.23 -0.85 24.24
N CYS A 315 56.68 -1.87 23.50
CA CYS A 315 55.77 -2.80 22.81
C CYS A 315 55.02 -3.70 23.81
N LYS A 316 55.68 -4.14 24.88
CA LYS A 316 55.06 -4.90 25.97
C LYS A 316 54.05 -4.05 26.74
N GLU A 317 54.36 -2.79 26.99
CA GLU A 317 53.43 -1.83 27.59
C GLU A 317 52.17 -1.67 26.73
N LYS A 318 52.34 -1.45 25.42
CA LYS A 318 51.20 -1.39 24.47
C LYS A 318 50.41 -2.69 24.41
N ALA A 319 51.08 -3.84 24.48
CA ALA A 319 50.39 -5.12 24.54
C ALA A 319 49.57 -5.25 25.83
N ALA A 320 50.13 -4.83 26.96
CA ALA A 320 49.42 -4.78 28.24
C ALA A 320 48.23 -3.80 28.19
N ASP A 321 48.36 -2.63 27.57
CA ASP A 321 47.28 -1.65 27.41
C ASP A 321 46.12 -2.22 26.56
N ILE A 322 46.44 -2.88 25.45
CA ILE A 322 45.43 -3.57 24.62
C ILE A 322 44.79 -4.72 25.40
N ARG A 323 45.57 -5.51 26.15
CA ARG A 323 45.01 -6.64 26.91
C ARG A 323 44.12 -6.17 28.07
N ASN A 324 44.52 -5.12 28.78
CA ASN A 324 43.88 -4.71 30.03
C ASN A 324 42.76 -3.69 29.80
N ALA A 325 43.00 -2.71 28.93
CA ALA A 325 42.07 -1.62 28.65
C ALA A 325 41.40 -1.70 27.26
N TYR A 326 41.90 -2.59 26.38
CA TYR A 326 41.48 -2.65 24.96
C TYR A 326 41.71 -1.31 24.22
N GLU A 327 42.74 -0.58 24.65
CA GLU A 327 43.18 0.69 24.05
C GLU A 327 44.23 0.43 22.97
N GLY A 328 43.76 0.19 21.74
CA GLY A 328 44.63 -0.02 20.58
C GLY A 328 44.22 -1.21 19.74
N ARG A 329 45.12 -1.69 18.87
CA ARG A 329 44.91 -2.93 18.09
C ARG A 329 46.21 -3.71 17.98
N PRO A 330 46.17 -5.06 17.89
CA PRO A 330 47.38 -5.88 17.77
C PRO A 330 48.39 -5.43 16.68
N PRO A 331 47.98 -4.90 15.51
CA PRO A 331 48.92 -4.36 14.52
C PRO A 331 49.83 -3.24 15.05
N GLN A 332 49.40 -2.46 16.06
CA GLN A 332 50.24 -1.42 16.67
C GLN A 332 51.41 -2.01 17.46
N VAL A 333 51.20 -3.16 18.12
CA VAL A 333 52.26 -3.93 18.79
C VAL A 333 53.22 -4.50 17.75
N ARG A 334 52.70 -4.98 16.62
CA ARG A 334 53.53 -5.47 15.51
C ARG A 334 54.34 -4.37 14.83
N ASP A 335 53.76 -3.19 14.62
CA ASP A 335 54.48 -2.02 14.12
C ASP A 335 55.56 -1.56 15.10
N CYS A 336 55.29 -1.66 16.42
CA CYS A 336 56.26 -1.40 17.47
C CYS A 336 57.41 -2.42 17.43
N GLN A 337 57.09 -3.71 17.32
CA GLN A 337 58.07 -4.79 17.16
C GLN A 337 58.98 -4.54 15.94
N ARG A 338 58.41 -4.14 14.80
CA ARG A 338 59.19 -3.81 13.60
C ARG A 338 60.19 -2.68 13.86
N LYS A 339 59.87 -1.68 14.69
CA LYS A 339 60.84 -0.63 15.06
C LYS A 339 61.98 -1.19 15.91
N ALA A 340 61.70 -2.10 16.84
CA ALA A 340 62.76 -2.78 17.60
C ALA A 340 63.68 -3.59 16.67
N GLU A 341 63.11 -4.30 15.69
CA GLU A 341 63.86 -5.00 14.64
C GLU A 341 64.68 -4.04 13.76
N GLU A 342 64.15 -2.85 13.43
CA GLU A 342 64.90 -1.80 12.72
C GLU A 342 66.09 -1.27 13.53
N HIS A 343 65.94 -1.07 14.84
CA HIS A 343 67.05 -0.69 15.73
C HIS A 343 68.12 -1.78 15.74
N LEU A 344 67.73 -3.05 15.76
CA LEU A 344 68.64 -4.19 15.66
C LEU A 344 69.41 -4.20 14.33
N ALA A 345 68.70 -4.04 13.22
CA ALA A 345 69.29 -4.02 11.87
C ALA A 345 70.26 -2.84 11.70
N ARG A 346 69.98 -1.68 12.31
CA ARG A 346 70.92 -0.54 12.33
C ARG A 346 72.16 -0.83 13.17
N GLY A 347 72.02 -1.56 14.28
CA GLY A 347 73.15 -2.09 15.06
C GLY A 347 74.07 -2.98 14.23
N ASP A 348 73.49 -3.88 13.44
CA ASP A 348 74.24 -4.78 12.56
C ASP A 348 75.04 -4.03 11.48
N VAL A 349 74.47 -2.95 10.92
CA VAL A 349 75.18 -2.07 9.97
C VAL A 349 76.28 -1.25 10.65
N HIS A 350 76.08 -0.81 11.90
CA HIS A 350 77.08 -0.05 12.66
C HIS A 350 78.29 -0.92 13.06
N TYR A 351 78.05 -2.19 13.42
CA TYR A 351 79.07 -3.21 13.65
C TYR A 351 79.93 -3.45 12.40
N PHE A 352 79.30 -3.46 11.22
CA PHE A 352 79.98 -3.58 9.93
C PHE A 352 80.81 -2.33 9.56
N TYR A 353 80.32 -1.12 9.87
CA TYR A 353 81.01 0.14 9.55
C TYR A 353 82.24 0.42 10.42
N LEU A 354 82.19 0.10 11.73
CA LEU A 354 83.31 0.34 12.65
C LEU A 354 84.49 -0.61 12.43
N ARG A 355 84.22 -1.81 11.89
CA ARG A 355 85.25 -2.82 11.59
C ARG A 355 85.77 -2.76 10.15
N GLY A 356 85.04 -2.11 9.23
CA GLY A 356 85.37 -2.07 7.80
C GLY A 356 85.80 -0.73 7.21
N VAL A 357 85.21 0.41 7.62
CA VAL A 357 85.23 1.62 6.76
C VAL A 357 86.17 2.73 7.27
N LEU A 358 86.47 2.80 8.57
CA LEU A 358 87.28 3.87 9.17
C LEU A 358 88.77 3.97 8.70
N PRO A 359 89.45 2.94 8.17
CA PRO A 359 90.81 3.10 7.63
C PRO A 359 90.89 3.96 6.36
N THR A 360 89.77 4.24 5.68
CA THR A 360 89.77 4.79 4.30
C THR A 360 89.63 6.33 4.21
N ALA A 361 89.27 7.02 5.29
CA ALA A 361 88.91 8.44 5.26
C ALA A 361 90.10 9.43 5.19
N VAL A 362 91.30 9.02 5.62
CA VAL A 362 92.52 9.88 5.62
C VAL A 362 93.06 10.12 4.19
N VAL A 363 92.70 9.26 3.23
CA VAL A 363 93.09 9.41 1.82
C VAL A 363 92.29 10.52 1.11
N GLY A 364 91.15 10.93 1.67
CA GLY A 364 90.16 11.80 1.01
C GLY A 364 90.58 13.25 0.75
N LEU A 365 91.62 13.77 1.42
CA LEU A 365 91.97 15.19 1.34
C LEU A 365 92.90 15.54 0.15
N ILE A 366 93.75 14.60 -0.29
CA ILE A 366 94.62 14.79 -1.48
C ILE A 366 93.81 14.65 -2.78
N VAL A 367 92.62 14.04 -2.70
CA VAL A 367 91.68 13.78 -3.81
C VAL A 367 91.03 15.07 -4.31
N LEU A 368 90.94 16.15 -3.51
CA LEU A 368 90.22 17.41 -3.82
C LEU A 368 90.74 18.23 -5.00
N LEU A 369 91.98 18.02 -5.45
CA LEU A 369 92.57 18.74 -6.60
C LEU A 369 92.71 17.88 -7.87
N LEU A 370 92.73 16.55 -7.75
CA LEU A 370 92.42 15.63 -8.87
C LEU A 370 90.90 15.57 -9.16
N ILE A 371 90.11 16.03 -8.17
CA ILE A 371 88.65 16.01 -8.14
C ILE A 371 88.01 16.86 -9.22
N SER A 372 88.64 17.89 -9.80
CA SER A 372 88.00 18.77 -10.80
C SER A 372 87.99 18.16 -12.22
N PHE A 373 89.05 17.46 -12.62
CA PHE A 373 89.12 16.77 -13.92
C PHE A 373 88.49 15.37 -13.86
N VAL A 374 88.72 14.64 -12.76
CA VAL A 374 87.91 13.48 -12.41
C VAL A 374 86.46 13.92 -12.16
N ALA A 375 86.13 15.14 -11.72
CA ALA A 375 84.74 15.57 -11.49
C ALA A 375 83.92 15.55 -12.75
N VAL A 376 84.45 15.90 -13.93
CA VAL A 376 83.63 15.92 -15.15
C VAL A 376 83.32 14.50 -15.64
N ARG A 377 84.30 13.57 -15.61
CA ARG A 377 84.05 12.14 -15.90
C ARG A 377 83.24 11.46 -14.80
N ARG A 378 83.50 11.80 -13.54
CA ARG A 378 82.71 11.40 -12.37
C ARG A 378 81.34 12.06 -12.37
N LEU A 379 81.12 13.19 -13.04
CA LEU A 379 79.81 13.85 -13.21
C LEU A 379 79.00 13.14 -14.30
N ARG A 380 79.63 12.72 -15.41
CA ARG A 380 78.98 11.84 -16.39
C ARG A 380 78.63 10.49 -15.79
N ARG A 381 79.59 9.85 -15.11
CA ARG A 381 79.33 8.62 -14.34
C ARG A 381 78.29 8.84 -13.24
N ARG A 382 78.34 9.93 -12.47
CA ARG A 382 77.33 10.26 -11.46
C ARG A 382 75.98 10.54 -12.08
N ARG A 383 75.90 11.10 -13.29
CA ARG A 383 74.62 11.28 -14.01
C ARG A 383 74.09 9.93 -14.47
N ALA A 384 74.90 9.12 -15.18
CA ALA A 384 74.52 7.78 -15.62
C ALA A 384 74.15 6.87 -14.45
N MET A 385 74.94 6.89 -13.37
CA MET A 385 74.69 6.16 -12.12
C MET A 385 73.46 6.68 -11.38
N ARG A 386 73.22 8.00 -11.29
CA ARG A 386 71.96 8.52 -10.71
C ARG A 386 70.75 8.13 -11.53
N VAL A 387 70.86 8.13 -12.87
CA VAL A 387 69.78 7.70 -13.76
C VAL A 387 69.56 6.20 -13.62
N LEU A 388 70.63 5.39 -13.61
CA LEU A 388 70.55 3.94 -13.41
C LEU A 388 70.04 3.57 -12.01
N ASP A 389 70.50 4.22 -10.96
CA ASP A 389 70.02 4.01 -9.58
C ASP A 389 68.56 4.42 -9.45
N ALA A 390 68.15 5.51 -10.11
CA ALA A 390 66.74 5.92 -10.15
C ALA A 390 65.88 4.92 -10.94
N ASP A 391 66.37 4.42 -12.09
CA ASP A 391 65.70 3.41 -12.89
C ASP A 391 65.63 2.07 -12.13
N LEU A 392 66.73 1.57 -11.56
CA LEU A 392 66.77 0.37 -10.73
C LEU A 392 65.83 0.49 -9.52
N ALA A 393 65.82 1.64 -8.84
CA ALA A 393 64.90 1.86 -7.72
C ALA A 393 63.43 1.88 -8.17
N GLU A 394 63.12 2.47 -9.33
CA GLU A 394 61.76 2.46 -9.87
C GLU A 394 61.34 1.08 -10.38
N TRP A 395 62.24 0.34 -11.03
CA TRP A 395 62.05 -1.05 -11.45
C TRP A 395 61.80 -1.95 -10.24
N ASN A 396 62.67 -1.94 -9.24
CA ASN A 396 62.48 -2.71 -8.00
C ASN A 396 61.15 -2.35 -7.33
N ARG A 397 60.83 -1.05 -7.19
CA ARG A 397 59.54 -0.62 -6.63
C ARG A 397 58.34 -1.09 -7.44
N ARG A 398 58.43 -1.12 -8.78
CA ARG A 398 57.33 -1.57 -9.65
C ARG A 398 57.17 -3.09 -9.61
N LEU A 399 58.27 -3.84 -9.66
CA LEU A 399 58.26 -5.30 -9.54
C LEU A 399 57.77 -5.76 -8.16
N ASP A 400 58.19 -5.10 -7.08
CA ASP A 400 57.70 -5.39 -5.72
C ASP A 400 56.21 -5.07 -5.57
N ARG A 401 55.76 -3.95 -6.14
CA ARG A 401 54.32 -3.62 -6.20
C ARG A 401 53.55 -4.67 -6.99
N ALA A 402 54.07 -5.12 -8.12
CA ALA A 402 53.44 -6.13 -8.94
C ALA A 402 53.44 -7.51 -8.25
N LEU A 403 54.48 -7.87 -7.49
CA LEU A 403 54.49 -9.06 -6.64
C LEU A 403 53.41 -8.97 -5.56
N THR A 404 53.36 -7.86 -4.81
CA THR A 404 52.33 -7.64 -3.78
C THR A 404 50.92 -7.71 -4.36
N ARG A 405 50.75 -7.20 -5.58
CA ARG A 405 49.50 -7.26 -6.33
C ARG A 405 49.15 -8.68 -6.77
N LEU A 406 50.12 -9.47 -7.20
CA LEU A 406 49.92 -10.89 -7.52
C LEU A 406 49.52 -11.69 -6.26
N ASP A 407 50.18 -11.43 -5.12
CA ASP A 407 49.78 -12.04 -3.84
C ASP A 407 48.34 -11.65 -3.48
N SER A 408 47.97 -10.38 -3.68
CA SER A 408 46.58 -9.93 -3.45
C SER A 408 45.56 -10.61 -4.38
N ILE A 409 45.95 -10.98 -5.60
CA ILE A 409 45.11 -11.75 -6.51
C ILE A 409 44.86 -13.16 -5.95
N HIS A 410 45.90 -13.82 -5.43
CA HIS A 410 45.76 -15.12 -4.79
C HIS A 410 44.88 -15.06 -3.53
N ASP A 411 45.01 -13.98 -2.74
CA ASP A 411 44.20 -13.75 -1.54
C ASP A 411 42.72 -13.46 -1.86
N LEU A 412 42.41 -12.88 -3.03
CA LEU A 412 41.03 -12.60 -3.44
C LEU A 412 40.25 -13.89 -3.74
N CYS A 413 40.89 -14.89 -4.36
CA CYS A 413 40.25 -16.14 -4.77
C CYS A 413 41.07 -17.37 -4.33
N PRO A 414 41.27 -17.59 -3.02
CA PRO A 414 42.17 -18.64 -2.53
C PRO A 414 41.71 -20.05 -2.93
N TRP A 415 40.41 -20.24 -3.14
CA TRP A 415 39.81 -21.49 -3.62
C TRP A 415 40.13 -21.76 -5.10
N TYR A 416 40.25 -20.73 -5.93
CA TYR A 416 40.58 -20.87 -7.36
C TYR A 416 42.07 -21.24 -7.53
N PHE A 417 42.94 -20.62 -6.73
CA PHE A 417 44.38 -20.86 -6.73
C PHE A 417 44.82 -21.98 -5.77
N ALA A 418 43.89 -22.77 -5.23
CA ALA A 418 44.22 -23.84 -4.31
C ALA A 418 45.12 -24.91 -4.99
N PRO A 419 46.22 -25.36 -4.35
CA PRO A 419 47.10 -26.36 -4.93
C PRO A 419 46.35 -27.67 -5.15
N GLY A 420 46.48 -28.24 -6.35
CA GLY A 420 45.80 -29.49 -6.74
C GLY A 420 44.36 -29.32 -7.23
N ARG A 421 43.88 -28.08 -7.46
CA ARG A 421 42.59 -27.85 -8.12
C ARG A 421 42.56 -28.54 -9.49
N THR A 422 41.46 -29.22 -9.80
CA THR A 422 41.22 -29.74 -11.14
C THR A 422 40.90 -28.60 -12.09
N LEU A 423 41.59 -28.54 -13.23
CA LEU A 423 41.28 -27.59 -14.30
C LEU A 423 39.82 -27.72 -14.73
N TRP A 424 39.18 -26.58 -14.93
CA TRP A 424 37.79 -26.56 -15.38
C TRP A 424 37.69 -27.10 -16.81
N ARG A 425 36.57 -27.74 -17.09
CA ARG A 425 36.22 -28.34 -18.38
C ARG A 425 34.98 -27.66 -18.94
N GLY A 426 34.60 -28.03 -20.16
CA GLY A 426 33.38 -27.57 -20.80
C GLY A 426 33.34 -26.05 -21.00
N GLU A 427 32.25 -25.41 -20.59
CA GLU A 427 32.04 -23.98 -20.82
C GLU A 427 32.91 -23.10 -19.91
N SER A 428 33.19 -23.54 -18.69
CA SER A 428 34.10 -22.85 -17.76
C SER A 428 35.58 -22.95 -18.17
N ALA A 429 35.97 -23.90 -19.03
CA ALA A 429 37.36 -24.09 -19.45
C ALA A 429 37.96 -22.85 -20.15
N ALA A 430 37.15 -22.11 -20.90
CA ALA A 430 37.62 -20.92 -21.60
C ALA A 430 37.98 -19.78 -20.63
N LEU A 431 37.23 -19.62 -19.53
CA LEU A 431 37.54 -18.65 -18.48
C LEU A 431 38.76 -19.09 -17.68
N ASP A 432 38.83 -20.37 -17.33
CA ASP A 432 39.96 -21.00 -16.62
C ASP A 432 41.29 -20.78 -17.36
N ALA A 433 41.28 -21.01 -18.68
CA ALA A 433 42.43 -20.80 -19.54
C ALA A 433 42.86 -19.33 -19.57
N ARG A 434 41.93 -18.38 -19.73
CA ARG A 434 42.25 -16.94 -19.76
C ARG A 434 42.86 -16.45 -18.45
N VAL A 435 42.27 -16.82 -17.30
CA VAL A 435 42.77 -16.43 -15.98
C VAL A 435 44.15 -17.04 -15.74
N SER A 436 44.32 -18.33 -16.05
CA SER A 436 45.61 -18.97 -15.84
C SER A 436 46.69 -18.44 -16.79
N ASP A 437 46.38 -18.22 -18.07
CA ASP A 437 47.32 -17.64 -19.04
C ASP A 437 47.80 -16.26 -18.59
N ALA A 438 46.86 -15.41 -18.17
CA ALA A 438 47.19 -14.06 -17.72
C ALA A 438 47.97 -14.07 -16.39
N THR A 439 47.67 -15.01 -15.47
CA THR A 439 48.46 -15.19 -14.23
C THR A 439 49.88 -15.70 -14.52
N ASN A 440 50.02 -16.66 -15.44
CA ASN A 440 51.32 -17.15 -15.91
C ASN A 440 52.12 -16.04 -16.58
N HIS A 441 51.46 -15.20 -17.37
CA HIS A 441 52.07 -14.06 -18.03
C HIS A 441 52.64 -13.06 -17.01
N ILE A 442 51.90 -12.71 -15.95
CA ILE A 442 52.41 -11.85 -14.86
C ILE A 442 53.67 -12.46 -14.23
N ALA A 443 53.65 -13.75 -13.91
CA ALA A 443 54.77 -14.40 -13.25
C ALA A 443 56.02 -14.49 -14.13
N LEU A 444 55.87 -14.72 -15.44
CA LEU A 444 56.97 -14.71 -16.41
C LEU A 444 57.56 -13.30 -16.57
N LEU A 445 56.72 -12.27 -16.72
CA LEU A 445 57.18 -10.87 -16.79
C LEU A 445 57.89 -10.46 -15.49
N LEU A 446 57.38 -10.86 -14.31
CA LEU A 446 58.02 -10.61 -13.03
C LEU A 446 59.40 -11.26 -12.92
N ALA A 447 59.50 -12.53 -13.30
CA ALA A 447 60.77 -13.26 -13.24
C ALA A 447 61.80 -12.66 -14.20
N LYS A 448 61.41 -12.34 -15.43
CA LYS A 448 62.32 -11.70 -16.39
C LYS A 448 62.68 -10.27 -15.99
N GLY A 449 61.73 -9.52 -15.41
CA GLY A 449 62.01 -8.20 -14.84
C GLY A 449 63.08 -8.27 -13.75
N ARG A 450 62.99 -9.26 -12.84
CA ARG A 450 64.01 -9.50 -11.81
C ARG A 450 65.35 -9.93 -12.39
N GLU A 451 65.35 -10.75 -13.44
CA GLU A 451 66.57 -11.15 -14.15
C GLU A 451 67.27 -9.93 -14.78
N LEU A 452 66.52 -9.06 -15.48
CA LEU A 452 67.05 -7.83 -16.08
C LEU A 452 67.60 -6.86 -15.04
N VAL A 453 66.91 -6.74 -13.89
CA VAL A 453 67.41 -5.95 -12.75
C VAL A 453 68.70 -6.55 -12.21
N ALA A 454 68.77 -7.86 -11.98
CA ALA A 454 69.96 -8.52 -11.48
C ALA A 454 71.15 -8.40 -12.45
N GLU A 455 70.91 -8.51 -13.76
CA GLU A 455 71.92 -8.29 -14.81
C GLU A 455 72.41 -6.83 -14.83
N ALA A 456 71.49 -5.86 -14.74
CA ALA A 456 71.83 -4.45 -14.65
C ALA A 456 72.60 -4.10 -13.36
N GLU A 457 72.25 -4.73 -12.23
CA GLU A 457 72.98 -4.62 -10.95
C GLU A 457 74.38 -5.25 -11.02
N ALA A 458 74.51 -6.42 -11.65
CA ALA A 458 75.82 -7.04 -11.89
C ALA A 458 76.71 -6.14 -12.76
N LEU A 459 76.18 -5.59 -13.86
CA LEU A 459 76.89 -4.63 -14.71
C LEU A 459 77.24 -3.33 -13.97
N ARG A 460 76.39 -2.88 -13.05
CA ARG A 460 76.66 -1.74 -12.15
C ARG A 460 77.81 -2.05 -11.19
N ASP A 461 77.78 -3.21 -10.56
CA ASP A 461 78.74 -3.61 -9.52
C ASP A 461 80.11 -3.94 -10.13
N GLU A 462 80.13 -4.49 -11.36
CA GLU A 462 81.34 -4.69 -12.16
C GLU A 462 81.86 -3.40 -12.84
N SER A 463 81.14 -2.27 -12.74
CA SER A 463 81.55 -1.02 -13.38
C SER A 463 82.76 -0.39 -12.68
N HIS A 464 83.89 -0.31 -13.39
CA HIS A 464 85.09 0.34 -12.86
C HIS A 464 84.85 1.83 -12.61
N ALA A 465 85.63 2.45 -11.72
CA ALA A 465 85.42 3.82 -11.23
C ALA A 465 85.37 4.94 -12.31
N LEU A 466 85.78 4.65 -13.55
CA LEU A 466 85.84 5.57 -14.68
C LEU A 466 85.09 5.09 -15.94
N ASP A 467 84.45 3.93 -15.90
CA ASP A 467 83.80 3.30 -17.05
C ASP A 467 82.30 3.64 -17.08
N ALA A 468 81.94 4.66 -17.86
CA ALA A 468 80.55 5.04 -18.08
C ALA A 468 79.84 4.13 -19.09
N GLU A 469 80.59 3.42 -19.93
CA GLU A 469 80.05 2.61 -21.01
C GLU A 469 79.33 1.36 -20.48
N ARG A 470 79.87 0.73 -19.41
CA ARG A 470 79.19 -0.37 -18.71
C ARG A 470 77.88 0.07 -18.04
N LEU A 471 77.80 1.30 -17.54
CA LEU A 471 76.56 1.85 -16.96
C LEU A 471 75.54 2.21 -18.04
N GLU A 472 76.00 2.70 -19.20
CA GLU A 472 75.15 2.89 -20.37
C GLU A 472 74.64 1.54 -20.91
N ARG A 473 75.46 0.48 -20.87
CA ARG A 473 75.01 -0.90 -21.15
C ARG A 473 74.00 -1.41 -20.11
N ALA A 474 74.20 -1.17 -18.82
CA ALA A 474 73.20 -1.52 -17.79
C ALA A 474 71.86 -0.79 -18.02
N LEU A 475 71.90 0.49 -18.43
CA LEU A 475 70.70 1.23 -18.84
C LEU A 475 70.09 0.64 -20.11
N ALA A 476 70.89 0.24 -21.10
CA ALA A 476 70.41 -0.43 -22.30
C ALA A 476 69.76 -1.78 -21.96
N VAL A 477 70.29 -2.53 -20.98
CA VAL A 477 69.68 -3.79 -20.51
C VAL A 477 68.26 -3.56 -20.01
N LEU A 478 68.04 -2.51 -19.21
CA LEU A 478 66.72 -2.17 -18.67
C LEU A 478 65.78 -1.50 -19.69
N ARG A 479 66.28 -1.05 -20.85
CA ARG A 479 65.50 -0.22 -21.79
C ARG A 479 65.29 -0.84 -23.16
N GLU A 480 66.32 -1.49 -23.68
CA GLU A 480 66.43 -1.90 -25.09
C GLU A 480 66.45 -3.42 -25.27
N THR A 481 66.66 -4.20 -24.20
CA THR A 481 66.63 -5.67 -24.30
C THR A 481 65.26 -6.15 -24.76
N SER A 482 65.24 -6.96 -25.81
CA SER A 482 64.03 -7.66 -26.24
C SER A 482 63.72 -8.81 -25.26
N VAL A 483 62.47 -8.87 -24.81
CA VAL A 483 61.94 -9.91 -23.96
C VAL A 483 60.98 -10.74 -24.79
N GLU A 484 61.40 -11.95 -25.13
CA GLU A 484 60.63 -12.90 -25.93
C GLU A 484 60.38 -14.18 -25.12
N PHE A 485 59.11 -14.58 -25.02
CA PHE A 485 58.69 -15.87 -24.46
C PHE A 485 58.01 -16.69 -25.55
N GLU A 486 58.55 -17.88 -25.82
CA GLU A 486 57.94 -18.84 -26.74
C GLU A 486 56.69 -19.48 -26.11
N ALA A 487 55.58 -19.54 -26.86
CA ALA A 487 54.40 -20.29 -26.45
C ALA A 487 54.75 -21.78 -26.25
N GLY A 488 54.14 -22.44 -25.26
CA GLY A 488 54.27 -23.89 -25.07
C GLY A 488 55.49 -24.39 -24.27
N ARG A 489 56.46 -23.55 -23.87
CA ARG A 489 57.56 -23.98 -22.99
C ARG A 489 57.22 -23.75 -21.52
N VAL A 490 57.19 -24.83 -20.74
CA VAL A 490 57.14 -24.76 -19.26
C VAL A 490 58.56 -24.47 -18.76
N HIS A 491 58.76 -23.34 -18.07
CA HIS A 491 60.07 -23.03 -17.50
C HIS A 491 60.36 -23.91 -16.28
N PRO A 492 61.44 -24.72 -16.29
CA PRO A 492 61.68 -25.80 -15.30
C PRO A 492 61.95 -25.33 -13.86
N HIS A 493 62.00 -24.02 -13.62
CA HIS A 493 62.27 -23.41 -12.32
C HIS A 493 61.10 -22.63 -11.73
N GLN A 494 59.94 -22.62 -12.40
CA GLN A 494 58.73 -21.96 -11.90
C GLN A 494 57.67 -23.01 -11.54
N GLN A 495 57.01 -22.85 -10.40
CA GLN A 495 55.91 -23.72 -9.92
C GLN A 495 54.63 -23.62 -10.75
N LEU A 496 54.70 -23.08 -11.97
CA LEU A 496 53.54 -22.83 -12.82
C LEU A 496 53.38 -24.00 -13.79
N GLU A 497 52.27 -24.70 -13.68
CA GLU A 497 52.04 -25.99 -14.36
C GLU A 497 51.48 -25.85 -15.78
N MET A 498 51.16 -24.63 -16.24
CA MET A 498 50.45 -24.42 -17.51
C MET A 498 51.27 -23.66 -18.57
N PRO A 499 51.35 -24.15 -19.81
CA PRO A 499 52.03 -23.47 -20.90
C PRO A 499 51.25 -22.22 -21.35
N LEU A 500 51.97 -21.15 -21.71
CA LEU A 500 51.37 -19.97 -22.34
C LEU A 500 50.69 -20.34 -23.66
N SER A 501 49.46 -19.87 -23.85
CA SER A 501 48.72 -20.02 -25.10
C SER A 501 49.21 -19.09 -26.23
N GLN A 502 49.83 -17.96 -25.91
CA GLN A 502 50.33 -16.97 -26.88
C GLN A 502 51.78 -16.56 -26.57
N PRO A 503 52.62 -16.34 -27.61
CA PRO A 503 53.96 -15.82 -27.41
C PRO A 503 53.91 -14.36 -26.95
N ILE A 504 54.86 -13.97 -26.12
CA ILE A 504 54.98 -12.59 -25.63
C ILE A 504 56.27 -12.02 -26.22
N ALA A 505 56.16 -10.91 -26.93
CA ALA A 505 57.30 -10.14 -27.41
C ALA A 505 57.13 -8.69 -26.96
N THR A 506 57.96 -8.25 -26.02
CA THR A 506 57.94 -6.90 -25.47
C THR A 506 59.36 -6.39 -25.29
N SER A 507 59.59 -5.08 -25.34
CA SER A 507 60.89 -4.52 -24.93
C SER A 507 60.96 -4.39 -23.41
N ALA A 508 62.16 -4.33 -22.83
CA ALA A 508 62.34 -4.09 -21.40
C ALA A 508 61.63 -2.80 -20.94
N ASN A 509 61.62 -1.74 -21.76
CA ASN A 509 60.88 -0.51 -21.49
C ASN A 509 59.35 -0.69 -21.43
N GLU A 510 58.80 -1.62 -22.21
CA GLU A 510 57.36 -1.91 -22.28
C GLU A 510 56.94 -2.97 -21.26
N LEU A 511 57.87 -3.79 -20.76
CA LEU A 511 57.60 -4.90 -19.83
C LEU A 511 56.81 -4.44 -18.60
N LEU A 512 57.19 -3.31 -17.98
CA LEU A 512 56.49 -2.80 -16.80
C LEU A 512 55.07 -2.33 -17.12
N GLY A 513 54.82 -1.83 -18.34
CA GLY A 513 53.48 -1.48 -18.82
C GLY A 513 52.66 -2.74 -19.11
N ALA A 514 53.24 -3.72 -19.81
CA ALA A 514 52.62 -5.01 -20.06
C ALA A 514 52.25 -5.75 -18.77
N LEU A 515 53.07 -5.60 -17.71
CA LEU A 515 52.79 -6.15 -16.39
C LEU A 515 51.58 -5.49 -15.72
N ASP A 516 51.47 -4.16 -15.78
CA ASP A 516 50.31 -3.42 -15.28
C ASP A 516 49.03 -3.77 -16.09
N ASP A 517 49.12 -3.87 -17.41
CA ASP A 517 47.99 -4.23 -18.29
C ASP A 517 47.52 -5.67 -18.05
N THR A 518 48.46 -6.62 -17.96
CA THR A 518 48.14 -8.03 -17.67
C THR A 518 47.54 -8.18 -16.27
N TYR A 519 47.99 -7.40 -15.29
CA TYR A 519 47.36 -7.37 -13.96
C TYR A 519 45.90 -6.92 -14.02
N LEU A 520 45.60 -5.85 -14.77
CA LEU A 520 44.22 -5.38 -14.96
C LEU A 520 43.37 -6.45 -15.66
N GLN A 521 43.94 -7.14 -16.65
CA GLN A 521 43.28 -8.26 -17.32
C GLN A 521 42.96 -9.41 -16.35
N VAL A 522 43.95 -9.89 -15.58
CA VAL A 522 43.73 -10.97 -14.59
C VAL A 522 42.63 -10.57 -13.60
N ARG A 523 42.64 -9.33 -13.12
CA ARG A 523 41.62 -8.84 -12.19
C ARG A 523 40.22 -8.88 -12.82
N SER A 524 40.06 -8.40 -14.05
CA SER A 524 38.77 -8.44 -14.75
C SER A 524 38.26 -9.87 -14.95
N GLU A 525 39.14 -10.79 -15.32
CA GLU A 525 38.77 -12.20 -15.53
C GLU A 525 38.47 -12.90 -14.19
N LEU A 526 39.14 -12.52 -13.10
CA LEU A 526 38.82 -13.01 -11.76
C LEU A 526 37.49 -12.46 -11.23
N ASP A 527 37.14 -11.22 -11.57
CA ASP A 527 35.82 -10.68 -11.25
C ASP A 527 34.72 -11.53 -11.93
N GLU A 528 34.93 -11.98 -13.18
CA GLU A 528 34.03 -12.94 -13.86
C GLU A 528 33.98 -14.31 -13.14
N VAL A 529 35.12 -14.81 -12.66
CA VAL A 529 35.21 -16.05 -11.86
C VAL A 529 34.41 -15.93 -10.56
N VAL A 530 34.55 -14.82 -9.84
CA VAL A 530 33.82 -14.55 -8.60
C VAL A 530 32.33 -14.45 -8.87
N GLU A 531 31.92 -13.73 -9.91
CA GLU A 531 30.53 -13.61 -10.30
C GLU A 531 29.91 -14.96 -10.68
N MET A 532 30.62 -15.76 -11.48
CA MET A 532 30.18 -17.11 -11.86
C MET A 532 30.00 -18.01 -10.62
N ASN A 533 30.95 -17.97 -9.67
CA ASN A 533 30.85 -18.77 -8.45
C ASN A 533 29.72 -18.29 -7.53
N ALA A 534 29.47 -16.97 -7.47
CA ALA A 534 28.33 -16.42 -6.74
C ALA A 534 26.99 -16.88 -7.35
N ARG A 535 26.87 -16.86 -8.69
CA ARG A 535 25.68 -17.39 -9.39
C ARG A 535 25.49 -18.89 -9.15
N LEU A 536 26.58 -19.67 -9.20
CA LEU A 536 26.52 -21.10 -8.88
C LEU A 536 26.03 -21.33 -7.44
N ALA A 537 26.52 -20.57 -6.47
CA ALA A 537 26.09 -20.68 -5.08
C ALA A 537 24.61 -20.35 -4.92
N GLU A 538 24.14 -19.25 -5.50
CA GLU A 538 22.73 -18.85 -5.49
C GLU A 538 21.83 -19.90 -6.17
N ALA A 539 22.23 -20.40 -7.34
CA ALA A 539 21.49 -21.45 -8.05
C ALA A 539 21.43 -22.76 -7.24
N THR A 540 22.52 -23.12 -6.57
CA THR A 540 22.59 -24.31 -5.69
C THR A 540 21.65 -24.15 -4.50
N ASP A 541 21.71 -23.02 -3.78
CA ASP A 541 20.85 -22.75 -2.62
C ASP A 541 19.36 -22.78 -3.00
N ARG A 542 19.01 -22.20 -4.15
CA ARG A 542 17.63 -22.22 -4.68
C ARG A 542 17.20 -23.64 -5.02
N ALA A 543 18.03 -24.41 -5.72
CA ALA A 543 17.72 -25.79 -6.08
C ALA A 543 17.59 -26.71 -4.85
N ASP A 544 18.42 -26.51 -3.83
CA ASP A 544 18.36 -27.23 -2.56
C ASP A 544 17.05 -26.94 -1.81
N ALA A 545 16.65 -25.66 -1.74
CA ALA A 545 15.38 -25.26 -1.13
C ALA A 545 14.18 -25.84 -1.90
N ALA A 546 14.19 -25.77 -3.23
CA ALA A 546 13.16 -26.33 -4.09
C ALA A 546 13.05 -27.86 -3.93
N ALA A 547 14.19 -28.56 -3.87
CA ALA A 547 14.23 -30.01 -3.65
C ALA A 547 13.61 -30.41 -2.30
N ALA A 548 13.95 -29.69 -1.23
CA ALA A 548 13.39 -29.93 0.10
C ALA A 548 11.87 -29.70 0.12
N ARG A 549 11.40 -28.58 -0.45
CA ARG A 549 9.97 -28.23 -0.53
C ARG A 549 9.18 -29.27 -1.34
N ALA A 550 9.67 -29.63 -2.52
CA ALA A 550 9.03 -30.61 -3.40
C ALA A 550 8.96 -31.99 -2.75
N THR A 551 10.04 -32.43 -2.09
CA THR A 551 10.07 -33.70 -1.35
C THR A 551 9.02 -33.72 -0.24
N HIS A 552 8.99 -32.67 0.59
CA HIS A 552 8.03 -32.55 1.68
C HIS A 552 6.57 -32.54 1.19
N ALA A 553 6.28 -31.79 0.12
CA ALA A 553 4.92 -31.71 -0.44
C ALA A 553 4.45 -33.06 -0.98
N VAL A 554 5.33 -33.85 -1.62
CA VAL A 554 5.03 -35.21 -2.10
C VAL A 554 4.91 -36.21 -0.95
N GLU A 555 5.70 -36.07 0.12
CA GLU A 555 5.54 -36.92 1.32
C GLU A 555 4.18 -36.67 2.00
N LEU A 556 3.82 -35.39 2.20
CA LEU A 556 2.53 -35.00 2.75
C LEU A 556 1.36 -35.51 1.89
N ARG A 557 1.52 -35.54 0.56
CA ARG A 557 0.55 -36.13 -0.36
C ARG A 557 0.25 -37.59 -0.01
N GLY A 558 1.29 -38.38 0.27
CA GLY A 558 1.16 -39.76 0.70
C GLY A 558 0.54 -39.90 2.10
N GLU A 559 0.86 -39.01 3.02
CA GLU A 559 0.25 -38.98 4.37
C GLU A 559 -1.25 -38.70 4.35
N LEU A 560 -1.72 -37.90 3.38
CA LEU A 560 -3.14 -37.64 3.13
C LEU A 560 -3.87 -38.84 2.47
N GLY A 561 -3.16 -39.94 2.20
CA GLY A 561 -3.72 -41.18 1.64
C GLY A 561 -4.02 -41.10 0.14
N LEU A 562 -3.38 -40.17 -0.57
CA LEU A 562 -3.62 -39.90 -1.99
C LEU A 562 -2.54 -40.55 -2.85
N ASP A 563 -2.90 -40.86 -4.10
CA ASP A 563 -1.90 -41.32 -5.04
C ASP A 563 -0.91 -40.18 -5.33
N ALA A 564 0.37 -40.51 -5.26
CA ALA A 564 1.50 -39.62 -5.49
C ALA A 564 2.45 -40.17 -6.57
N GLU A 565 2.08 -41.28 -7.25
CA GLU A 565 2.94 -41.92 -8.25
C GLU A 565 3.30 -40.94 -9.39
N HIS A 566 2.32 -40.14 -9.84
CA HIS A 566 2.53 -39.12 -10.88
C HIS A 566 3.45 -37.96 -10.48
N LEU A 567 3.65 -37.73 -9.19
CA LEU A 567 4.58 -36.73 -8.65
C LEU A 567 5.95 -37.35 -8.30
N THR A 568 5.95 -38.61 -7.88
CA THR A 568 7.16 -39.34 -7.44
C THR A 568 8.14 -39.54 -8.59
N GLN A 569 7.65 -39.89 -9.79
CA GLN A 569 8.52 -40.09 -10.94
C GLN A 569 9.22 -38.79 -11.40
N PRO A 570 8.52 -37.67 -11.62
CA PRO A 570 9.17 -36.40 -11.95
C PRO A 570 10.10 -35.89 -10.83
N LEU A 571 9.71 -36.03 -9.55
CA LEU A 571 10.58 -35.68 -8.41
C LEU A 571 11.88 -36.49 -8.45
N THR A 572 11.80 -37.80 -8.65
CA THR A 572 12.98 -38.67 -8.76
C THR A 572 13.88 -38.25 -9.92
N SER A 573 13.28 -37.92 -11.07
CA SER A 573 14.01 -37.43 -12.24
C SER A 573 14.73 -36.10 -11.95
N ALA A 574 14.04 -35.14 -11.34
CA ALA A 574 14.61 -33.84 -10.99
C ALA A 574 15.75 -33.98 -9.95
N LEU A 575 15.59 -34.87 -8.96
CA LEU A 575 16.65 -35.17 -7.97
C LEU A 575 17.86 -35.88 -8.60
N VAL A 576 17.69 -36.67 -9.66
CA VAL A 576 18.81 -37.23 -10.44
C VAL A 576 19.56 -36.11 -11.16
N SER A 577 18.86 -35.18 -11.80
CA SER A 577 19.46 -34.01 -12.45
C SER A 577 20.16 -33.09 -11.44
N TRP A 578 19.57 -32.87 -10.26
CA TRP A 578 20.21 -32.14 -9.15
C TRP A 578 21.54 -32.79 -8.74
N ARG A 579 21.57 -34.12 -8.56
CA ARG A 579 22.82 -34.85 -8.25
C ARG A 579 23.83 -34.77 -9.40
N GLN A 580 23.38 -34.71 -10.64
CA GLN A 580 24.26 -34.50 -11.79
C GLN A 580 24.87 -33.11 -11.76
N ALA A 581 24.09 -32.05 -11.53
CA ALA A 581 24.59 -30.68 -11.39
C ALA A 581 25.68 -30.60 -10.29
N LYS A 582 25.43 -31.22 -9.13
CA LYS A 582 26.41 -31.31 -8.03
C LYS A 582 27.69 -32.08 -8.36
N ARG A 583 27.66 -33.04 -9.29
CA ARG A 583 28.87 -33.72 -9.76
C ARG A 583 29.67 -32.88 -10.76
N VAL A 584 28.98 -32.01 -11.49
CA VAL A 584 29.58 -31.14 -12.51
C VAL A 584 30.10 -29.84 -11.90
N SER A 585 29.60 -29.39 -10.74
CA SER A 585 29.94 -28.10 -10.10
C SER A 585 31.43 -27.83 -9.97
N ASP A 586 32.22 -28.85 -9.60
CA ASP A 586 33.66 -28.67 -9.41
C ASP A 586 34.43 -28.64 -10.74
N ALA A 587 33.88 -29.28 -11.78
CA ALA A 587 34.51 -29.44 -13.08
C ALA A 587 34.08 -28.36 -14.10
N ASP A 588 32.82 -27.94 -14.09
CA ASP A 588 32.25 -26.92 -14.96
C ASP A 588 31.18 -26.11 -14.18
N PRO A 589 31.62 -25.15 -13.34
CA PRO A 589 30.72 -24.32 -12.53
C PRO A 589 29.62 -23.63 -13.34
N LYS A 590 29.92 -23.21 -14.58
CA LYS A 590 28.97 -22.52 -15.44
C LYS A 590 27.86 -23.46 -15.91
N GLN A 591 28.22 -24.64 -16.40
CA GLN A 591 27.24 -25.66 -16.77
C GLN A 591 26.41 -26.10 -15.54
N ALA A 592 27.06 -26.27 -14.38
CA ALA A 592 26.37 -26.67 -13.16
C ALA A 592 25.35 -25.62 -12.70
N SER A 593 25.69 -24.32 -12.76
CA SER A 593 24.75 -23.23 -12.44
C SER A 593 23.49 -23.31 -13.31
N ALA A 594 23.65 -23.47 -14.63
CA ALA A 594 22.52 -23.60 -15.55
C ALA A 594 21.66 -24.83 -15.26
N LEU A 595 22.29 -25.97 -14.93
CA LEU A 595 21.56 -27.19 -14.54
C LEU A 595 20.81 -27.01 -13.22
N PHE A 596 21.39 -26.33 -12.22
CA PHE A 596 20.70 -26.05 -10.97
C PHE A 596 19.50 -25.13 -11.17
N GLU A 597 19.61 -24.10 -12.01
CA GLU A 597 18.48 -23.22 -12.35
C GLU A 597 17.34 -23.99 -13.02
N GLU A 598 17.63 -24.83 -14.02
CA GLU A 598 16.63 -25.66 -14.70
C GLU A 598 15.93 -26.63 -13.71
N VAL A 599 16.73 -27.29 -12.86
CA VAL A 599 16.25 -28.21 -11.84
C VAL A 599 15.39 -27.51 -10.79
N ALA A 600 15.78 -26.30 -10.35
CA ALA A 600 15.03 -25.52 -9.37
C ALA A 600 13.62 -25.20 -9.88
N VAL A 601 13.49 -24.74 -11.14
CA VAL A 601 12.18 -24.46 -11.75
C VAL A 601 11.31 -25.71 -11.78
N GLY A 602 11.85 -26.85 -12.23
CA GLY A 602 11.08 -28.10 -12.28
C GLY A 602 10.65 -28.62 -10.90
N LEU A 603 11.47 -28.41 -9.87
CA LEU A 603 11.13 -28.76 -8.49
C LEU A 603 10.12 -27.80 -7.87
N GLU A 604 10.22 -26.50 -8.15
CA GLU A 604 9.25 -25.48 -7.71
C GLU A 604 7.84 -25.76 -8.30
N GLU A 605 7.75 -25.99 -9.60
CA GLU A 605 6.48 -26.35 -10.26
C GLU A 605 5.89 -27.65 -9.69
N LEU A 606 6.73 -28.62 -9.37
CA LEU A 606 6.30 -29.87 -8.76
C LEU A 606 5.78 -29.67 -7.33
N ALA A 607 6.48 -28.87 -6.53
CA ALA A 607 6.05 -28.50 -5.19
C ALA A 607 4.69 -27.79 -5.21
N GLU A 608 4.51 -26.81 -6.09
CA GLU A 608 3.26 -26.05 -6.22
C GLU A 608 2.07 -26.95 -6.58
N ARG A 609 2.26 -27.87 -7.53
CA ARG A 609 1.22 -28.84 -7.89
C ARG A 609 0.85 -29.75 -6.73
N ALA A 610 1.86 -30.29 -6.04
CA ALA A 610 1.66 -31.16 -4.89
C ALA A 610 0.93 -30.43 -3.74
N GLU A 611 1.38 -29.22 -3.41
CA GLU A 611 0.78 -28.38 -2.36
C GLU A 611 -0.66 -28.00 -2.68
N LEU A 612 -0.96 -27.57 -3.91
CA LEU A 612 -2.33 -27.27 -4.34
C LEU A 612 -3.24 -28.49 -4.19
N GLY A 613 -2.76 -29.67 -4.60
CA GLY A 613 -3.50 -30.90 -4.44
C GLY A 613 -3.71 -31.30 -2.98
N ASN A 614 -2.73 -31.05 -2.11
CA ASN A 614 -2.81 -31.32 -0.68
C ASN A 614 -3.82 -30.38 0.01
N GLU A 615 -3.79 -29.09 -0.33
CA GLU A 615 -4.73 -28.09 0.18
C GLU A 615 -6.18 -28.48 -0.14
N VAL A 616 -6.45 -28.87 -1.39
CA VAL A 616 -7.80 -29.29 -1.80
C VAL A 616 -8.33 -30.40 -0.90
N VAL A 617 -7.52 -31.43 -0.64
CA VAL A 617 -7.97 -32.57 0.17
C VAL A 617 -8.07 -32.21 1.64
N GLN A 618 -7.15 -31.43 2.19
CA GLN A 618 -7.24 -30.96 3.57
C GLN A 618 -8.49 -30.12 3.81
N ARG A 619 -8.86 -29.23 2.88
CA ARG A 619 -10.10 -28.45 2.97
C ARG A 619 -11.35 -29.34 2.91
N ILE A 620 -11.35 -30.33 2.02
CA ILE A 620 -12.44 -31.32 1.93
C ILE A 620 -12.59 -32.13 3.21
N GLN A 621 -11.48 -32.59 3.80
CA GLN A 621 -11.47 -33.42 5.01
C GLN A 621 -11.71 -32.63 6.30
N GLY A 622 -11.47 -31.32 6.30
CA GLY A 622 -11.69 -30.43 7.44
C GLY A 622 -12.92 -29.53 7.23
N PRO A 623 -12.75 -28.21 6.96
CA PRO A 623 -13.84 -27.23 6.98
C PRO A 623 -15.06 -27.58 6.12
N VAL A 624 -14.85 -28.16 4.93
CA VAL A 624 -15.95 -28.49 4.00
C VAL A 624 -16.77 -29.67 4.51
N ALA A 625 -16.11 -30.69 5.10
CA ALA A 625 -16.79 -31.80 5.74
C ALA A 625 -17.58 -31.31 6.97
N GLU A 626 -16.96 -30.46 7.81
CA GLU A 626 -17.62 -29.86 8.98
C GLU A 626 -18.87 -29.06 8.57
N LEU A 627 -18.78 -28.20 7.55
CA LEU A 627 -19.92 -27.45 7.02
C LEU A 627 -21.01 -28.40 6.48
N GLY A 628 -20.61 -29.44 5.74
CA GLY A 628 -21.55 -30.46 5.27
C GLY A 628 -22.31 -31.16 6.41
N ASP A 629 -21.61 -31.52 7.48
CA ASP A 629 -22.19 -32.14 8.68
C ASP A 629 -23.11 -31.18 9.43
N GLU A 630 -22.74 -29.91 9.57
CA GLU A 630 -23.59 -28.87 10.14
C GLU A 630 -24.89 -28.71 9.34
N MET A 631 -24.81 -28.71 8.02
CA MET A 631 -25.99 -28.62 7.15
C MET A 631 -26.87 -29.86 7.23
N GLU A 632 -26.29 -31.05 7.36
CA GLU A 632 -27.03 -32.29 7.59
C GLU A 632 -27.76 -32.24 8.95
N GLN A 633 -27.09 -31.77 10.01
CA GLN A 633 -27.71 -31.55 11.32
C GLN A 633 -28.83 -30.50 11.26
N HIS A 634 -28.62 -29.39 10.56
CA HIS A 634 -29.64 -28.34 10.41
C HIS A 634 -30.86 -28.88 9.65
N THR A 635 -30.64 -29.60 8.56
CA THR A 635 -31.69 -30.31 7.80
C THR A 635 -32.48 -31.27 8.71
N LEU A 636 -31.80 -32.02 9.58
CA LEU A 636 -32.45 -32.90 10.56
C LEU A 636 -33.28 -32.11 11.59
N ARG A 637 -32.76 -31.00 12.14
CA ARG A 637 -33.49 -30.14 13.09
C ARG A 637 -34.77 -29.58 12.46
N LEU A 638 -34.72 -29.08 11.23
CA LEU A 638 -35.89 -28.60 10.50
C LEU A 638 -36.89 -29.74 10.25
N ARG A 639 -36.40 -30.94 9.91
CA ARG A 639 -37.28 -32.11 9.76
C ARG A 639 -37.96 -32.52 11.07
N PHE A 640 -37.26 -32.48 12.20
CA PHE A 640 -37.85 -32.74 13.52
C PHE A 640 -38.89 -31.69 13.91
N ALA A 641 -38.70 -30.44 13.47
CA ALA A 641 -39.70 -29.38 13.56
C ALA A 641 -40.89 -29.55 12.59
N ARG A 642 -40.99 -30.70 11.90
CA ARG A 642 -42.04 -31.06 10.93
C ARG A 642 -42.09 -30.14 9.70
N ILE A 643 -40.98 -29.48 9.37
CA ILE A 643 -40.85 -28.69 8.15
C ILE A 643 -40.82 -29.63 6.93
N ASN A 644 -41.65 -29.35 5.92
CA ASN A 644 -41.69 -30.16 4.71
C ASN A 644 -40.64 -29.69 3.70
N LEU A 645 -39.39 -30.17 3.87
CA LEU A 645 -38.25 -29.79 3.03
C LEU A 645 -38.40 -30.19 1.56
N SER A 646 -39.17 -31.25 1.25
CA SER A 646 -39.41 -31.70 -0.14
C SER A 646 -40.23 -30.71 -0.99
N LYS A 647 -40.81 -29.69 -0.35
CA LYS A 647 -41.58 -28.62 -1.02
C LYS A 647 -40.79 -27.33 -1.19
N LEU A 648 -39.54 -27.30 -0.73
CA LEU A 648 -38.63 -26.22 -1.06
C LEU A 648 -38.28 -26.28 -2.56
N SER A 649 -37.86 -25.16 -3.13
CA SER A 649 -37.38 -25.12 -4.53
C SER A 649 -36.09 -25.93 -4.74
N PHE A 650 -35.43 -26.33 -3.66
CA PHE A 650 -34.30 -27.23 -3.63
C PHE A 650 -34.51 -28.25 -2.51
N ASP A 651 -34.22 -29.54 -2.73
CA ASP A 651 -34.23 -30.53 -1.65
C ASP A 651 -32.84 -30.54 -0.99
N PRO A 652 -32.69 -30.06 0.26
CA PRO A 652 -31.39 -29.96 0.91
C PRO A 652 -30.68 -31.31 1.02
N ARG A 653 -31.44 -32.42 1.09
CA ARG A 653 -30.86 -33.75 1.16
C ARG A 653 -30.23 -34.16 -0.17
N ASP A 654 -30.92 -33.93 -1.28
CA ASP A 654 -30.42 -34.28 -2.60
C ASP A 654 -29.21 -33.41 -2.98
N GLU A 655 -29.23 -32.13 -2.57
CA GLU A 655 -28.11 -31.20 -2.77
C GLU A 655 -26.90 -31.54 -1.89
N LEU A 656 -27.09 -31.90 -0.62
CA LEU A 656 -26.00 -32.38 0.24
C LEU A 656 -25.40 -33.69 -0.27
N GLU A 657 -26.23 -34.62 -0.77
CA GLU A 657 -25.74 -35.84 -1.43
C GLU A 657 -24.99 -35.51 -2.74
N ALA A 658 -25.42 -34.49 -3.48
CA ALA A 658 -24.69 -34.00 -4.65
C ALA A 658 -23.35 -33.36 -4.24
N ALA A 659 -23.31 -32.61 -3.15
CA ALA A 659 -22.10 -32.03 -2.58
C ALA A 659 -21.11 -33.11 -2.14
N LYS A 660 -21.57 -34.17 -1.45
CA LYS A 660 -20.74 -35.35 -1.11
C LYS A 660 -20.14 -36.01 -2.36
N ARG A 661 -20.94 -36.20 -3.42
CA ARG A 661 -20.44 -36.72 -4.71
C ARG A 661 -19.42 -35.79 -5.37
N ARG A 662 -19.61 -34.46 -5.29
CA ARG A 662 -18.65 -33.47 -5.79
C ARG A 662 -17.36 -33.47 -4.99
N ALA A 663 -17.40 -33.61 -3.67
CA ALA A 663 -16.21 -33.75 -2.84
C ALA A 663 -15.37 -34.97 -3.25
N VAL A 664 -16.00 -36.13 -3.45
CA VAL A 664 -15.34 -37.33 -3.98
C VAL A 664 -14.75 -37.08 -5.36
N LYS A 665 -15.48 -36.36 -6.23
CA LYS A 665 -14.97 -35.97 -7.56
C LYS A 665 -13.74 -35.06 -7.46
N CYS A 666 -13.72 -34.11 -6.52
CA CYS A 666 -12.56 -33.23 -6.30
C CYS A 666 -11.33 -34.06 -5.95
N ILE A 667 -11.44 -34.97 -4.97
CA ILE A 667 -10.36 -35.90 -4.59
C ILE A 667 -9.90 -36.72 -5.82
N GLY A 668 -10.84 -37.28 -6.59
CA GLY A 668 -10.52 -38.03 -7.80
C GLY A 668 -9.86 -37.20 -8.91
N LEU A 669 -10.13 -35.89 -8.99
CA LEU A 669 -9.39 -35.00 -9.89
C LEU A 669 -7.94 -34.81 -9.43
N VAL A 670 -7.71 -34.74 -8.12
CA VAL A 670 -6.34 -34.65 -7.60
C VAL A 670 -5.57 -35.96 -7.83
N ASP A 671 -6.21 -37.12 -7.64
CA ASP A 671 -5.62 -38.44 -7.99
C ASP A 671 -5.36 -38.58 -9.49
N ALA A 672 -6.16 -37.94 -10.34
CA ALA A 672 -5.96 -37.89 -11.79
C ALA A 672 -4.92 -36.84 -12.24
N ALA A 673 -4.13 -36.26 -11.31
CA ALA A 673 -3.13 -35.24 -11.59
C ALA A 673 -3.69 -33.94 -12.23
N ARG A 674 -4.92 -33.55 -11.86
CA ARG A 674 -5.63 -32.36 -12.35
C ARG A 674 -5.88 -31.38 -11.22
N GLU A 675 -4.81 -30.95 -10.54
CA GLU A 675 -4.89 -30.19 -9.29
C GLU A 675 -5.60 -28.83 -9.44
N ALA A 676 -5.37 -28.12 -10.54
CA ALA A 676 -6.05 -26.84 -10.82
C ALA A 676 -7.57 -26.99 -11.02
N GLU A 677 -8.01 -28.06 -11.70
CA GLU A 677 -9.43 -28.33 -11.87
C GLU A 677 -10.09 -28.79 -10.57
N ALA A 678 -9.35 -29.52 -9.72
CA ALA A 678 -9.81 -29.90 -8.41
C ALA A 678 -10.00 -28.68 -7.50
N ALA A 679 -9.09 -27.70 -7.56
CA ALA A 679 -9.22 -26.44 -6.81
C ALA A 679 -10.45 -25.63 -7.26
N GLN A 680 -10.72 -25.54 -8.56
CA GLN A 680 -11.94 -24.91 -9.05
C GLN A 680 -13.20 -25.68 -8.61
N ALA A 681 -13.19 -27.01 -8.73
CA ALA A 681 -14.32 -27.84 -8.31
C ALA A 681 -14.58 -27.76 -6.79
N LEU A 682 -13.54 -27.53 -5.99
CA LEU A 682 -13.66 -27.26 -4.55
C LEU A 682 -14.34 -25.91 -4.30
N ALA A 683 -13.94 -24.84 -5.00
CA ALA A 683 -14.60 -23.54 -4.88
C ALA A 683 -16.10 -23.64 -5.24
N ASP A 684 -16.44 -24.34 -6.32
CA ASP A 684 -17.83 -24.58 -6.72
C ASP A 684 -18.62 -25.41 -5.68
N LEU A 685 -17.94 -26.33 -4.98
CA LEU A 685 -18.51 -27.12 -3.89
C LEU A 685 -18.80 -26.26 -2.66
N GLU A 686 -17.86 -25.41 -2.26
CA GLU A 686 -18.01 -24.48 -1.12
C GLU A 686 -19.17 -23.51 -1.36
N GLU A 687 -19.22 -22.87 -2.53
CA GLU A 687 -20.34 -21.99 -2.91
C GLU A 687 -21.69 -22.74 -2.90
N SER A 688 -21.69 -24.01 -3.29
CA SER A 688 -22.89 -24.84 -3.24
C SER A 688 -23.34 -25.13 -1.80
N LEU A 689 -22.41 -25.38 -0.88
CA LEU A 689 -22.73 -25.62 0.53
C LEU A 689 -23.20 -24.34 1.23
N GLU A 690 -22.59 -23.20 0.94
CA GLU A 690 -23.03 -21.89 1.42
C GLU A 690 -24.47 -21.57 0.99
N ARG A 691 -24.80 -21.80 -0.29
CA ARG A 691 -26.18 -21.62 -0.78
C ARG A 691 -27.20 -22.54 -0.08
N ILE A 692 -26.81 -23.78 0.25
CA ILE A 692 -27.65 -24.68 1.04
C ILE A 692 -27.83 -24.10 2.46
N ALA A 693 -26.76 -23.62 3.08
CA ALA A 693 -26.79 -23.02 4.41
C ALA A 693 -27.72 -21.81 4.49
N GLU A 694 -27.57 -20.86 3.58
CA GLU A 694 -28.44 -19.69 3.46
C GLU A 694 -29.90 -20.10 3.26
N GLY A 695 -30.15 -21.08 2.37
CA GLY A 695 -31.50 -21.57 2.10
C GLY A 695 -32.15 -22.22 3.33
N LEU A 696 -31.38 -22.97 4.12
CA LEU A 696 -31.87 -23.57 5.38
C LEU A 696 -32.12 -22.49 6.44
N GLU A 697 -31.27 -21.49 6.55
CA GLU A 697 -31.42 -20.37 7.48
C GLU A 697 -32.65 -19.53 7.15
N VAL A 698 -32.88 -19.19 5.88
CA VAL A 698 -34.09 -18.46 5.44
C VAL A 698 -35.35 -19.23 5.82
N VAL A 699 -35.35 -20.56 5.67
CA VAL A 699 -36.50 -21.40 6.07
C VAL A 699 -36.70 -21.40 7.59
N ALA A 700 -35.61 -21.44 8.37
CA ALA A 700 -35.66 -21.36 9.82
C ALA A 700 -36.21 -20.01 10.30
N GLN A 701 -35.66 -18.90 9.80
CA GLN A 701 -36.13 -17.54 10.11
C GLN A 701 -37.60 -17.36 9.71
N THR A 702 -37.97 -17.78 8.48
CA THR A 702 -39.36 -17.66 8.00
C THR A 702 -40.35 -18.43 8.87
N ARG A 703 -39.96 -19.58 9.43
CA ARG A 703 -40.82 -20.34 10.34
C ARG A 703 -41.18 -19.53 11.59
N ASP A 704 -40.20 -18.82 12.13
CA ASP A 704 -40.32 -18.08 13.39
C ASP A 704 -40.99 -16.71 13.16
N ASP A 705 -40.73 -16.04 12.03
CA ASP A 705 -41.25 -14.70 11.72
C ASP A 705 -42.71 -14.70 11.22
N VAL A 706 -43.14 -15.73 10.49
CA VAL A 706 -44.46 -15.75 9.85
C VAL A 706 -45.62 -15.55 10.83
N PRO A 707 -45.67 -16.20 12.01
CA PRO A 707 -46.75 -15.99 12.98
C PRO A 707 -46.88 -14.53 13.41
N GLU A 708 -45.77 -13.90 13.81
CA GLU A 708 -45.74 -12.50 14.25
C GLU A 708 -46.20 -11.58 13.11
N ARG A 709 -45.68 -11.79 11.90
CA ARG A 709 -46.08 -10.99 10.72
C ARG A 709 -47.54 -11.17 10.35
N LEU A 710 -48.13 -12.36 10.51
CA LEU A 710 -49.55 -12.58 10.26
C LEU A 710 -50.43 -11.82 11.27
N ASP A 711 -49.99 -11.71 12.52
CA ASP A 711 -50.68 -10.94 13.55
C ASP A 711 -50.59 -9.43 13.27
N GLU A 712 -49.40 -8.93 12.91
CA GLU A 712 -49.21 -7.55 12.45
C GLU A 712 -50.08 -7.22 11.23
N ILE A 713 -50.11 -8.11 10.23
CA ILE A 713 -50.96 -7.99 9.03
C ILE A 713 -52.45 -7.91 9.41
N ALA A 714 -52.89 -8.71 10.39
CA ALA A 714 -54.27 -8.72 10.83
C ALA A 714 -54.66 -7.43 11.58
N GLU A 715 -53.74 -6.84 12.35
CA GLU A 715 -53.91 -5.54 12.99
C GLU A 715 -53.90 -4.39 11.97
N ARG A 716 -52.88 -4.32 11.12
CA ARG A 716 -52.74 -3.31 10.06
C ARG A 716 -53.94 -3.31 9.11
N ARG A 717 -54.50 -4.48 8.80
CA ARG A 717 -55.76 -4.59 8.05
C ARG A 717 -56.93 -3.89 8.74
N ARG A 718 -57.08 -4.04 10.06
CA ARG A 718 -58.17 -3.40 10.82
C ARG A 718 -58.01 -1.89 10.75
N GLU A 719 -56.81 -1.38 11.00
CA GLU A 719 -56.50 0.05 10.94
C GLU A 719 -56.80 0.66 9.56
N ILE A 720 -56.29 0.07 8.48
CA ILE A 720 -56.53 0.55 7.11
C ILE A 720 -58.02 0.50 6.77
N LYS A 721 -58.73 -0.54 7.21
CA LYS A 721 -60.18 -0.66 6.97
C LYS A 721 -60.95 0.45 7.70
N ASP A 722 -60.59 0.75 8.94
CA ASP A 722 -61.23 1.79 9.73
C ASP A 722 -60.97 3.18 9.13
N ARG A 723 -59.72 3.46 8.71
CA ARG A 723 -59.37 4.70 7.99
C ARG A 723 -60.14 4.86 6.68
N LEU A 724 -60.25 3.80 5.87
CA LEU A 724 -61.05 3.86 4.64
C LEU A 724 -62.55 4.07 4.90
N LEU A 725 -63.10 3.58 6.01
CA LEU A 725 -64.48 3.84 6.39
C LEU A 725 -64.69 5.31 6.76
N VAL A 726 -63.75 5.91 7.50
CA VAL A 726 -63.75 7.33 7.83
C VAL A 726 -63.66 8.16 6.54
N LEU A 727 -62.68 7.90 5.69
CA LEU A 727 -62.52 8.61 4.41
C LEU A 727 -63.72 8.45 3.49
N ARG A 728 -64.38 7.28 3.48
CA ARG A 728 -65.62 7.10 2.72
C ARG A 728 -66.74 7.99 3.24
N TYR A 729 -66.84 8.16 4.56
CA TYR A 729 -67.80 9.08 5.15
C TYR A 729 -67.47 10.54 4.81
N THR A 730 -66.19 10.93 4.91
CA THR A 730 -65.70 12.26 4.52
C THR A 730 -65.99 12.55 3.05
N LEU A 731 -65.59 11.67 2.12
CA LEU A 731 -65.84 11.83 0.70
C LEU A 731 -67.34 11.93 0.38
N ARG A 732 -68.18 11.18 1.09
CA ARG A 732 -69.64 11.27 0.93
C ARG A 732 -70.20 12.62 1.42
N MET A 733 -69.67 13.14 2.51
CA MET A 733 -70.02 14.48 3.02
C MET A 733 -69.53 15.59 2.08
N LEU A 734 -68.35 15.45 1.48
CA LEU A 734 -67.82 16.37 0.48
C LEU A 734 -68.64 16.30 -0.82
N ALA A 735 -69.02 15.10 -1.25
CA ALA A 735 -69.86 14.87 -2.44
C ALA A 735 -71.28 15.42 -2.26
N SER A 736 -71.90 15.30 -1.08
CA SER A 736 -73.24 15.86 -0.87
C SER A 736 -73.30 17.38 -0.98
N ASN A 737 -72.15 18.05 -0.96
CA ASN A 737 -72.04 19.50 -1.01
C ASN A 737 -71.54 20.01 -2.38
N ASN A 738 -70.87 19.18 -3.21
CA ASN A 738 -70.15 19.57 -4.44
C ASN A 738 -70.37 18.59 -5.63
N ASP A 739 -69.78 18.91 -6.81
CA ASP A 739 -69.97 18.20 -8.09
C ASP A 739 -69.78 16.66 -8.00
N ASP A 740 -70.87 15.91 -8.27
CA ASP A 740 -70.99 14.46 -8.07
C ASP A 740 -69.90 13.64 -8.79
N ARG A 741 -69.32 14.15 -9.88
CA ARG A 741 -68.45 13.38 -10.79
C ARG A 741 -67.06 13.04 -10.24
N VAL A 742 -66.34 14.02 -9.67
CA VAL A 742 -64.98 13.79 -9.12
C VAL A 742 -65.05 12.82 -7.94
N PHE A 743 -66.10 12.94 -7.13
CA PHE A 743 -66.32 12.06 -6.00
C PHE A 743 -66.83 10.66 -6.41
N GLU A 744 -67.49 10.51 -7.55
CA GLU A 744 -67.89 9.19 -8.06
C GLU A 744 -66.68 8.34 -8.46
N GLU A 745 -65.67 8.91 -9.14
CA GLU A 745 -64.45 8.19 -9.52
C GLU A 745 -63.63 7.76 -8.29
N GLU A 746 -63.43 8.67 -7.33
CA GLU A 746 -62.70 8.35 -6.09
C GLU A 746 -63.48 7.39 -5.20
N SER A 747 -64.81 7.48 -5.16
CA SER A 747 -65.67 6.48 -4.51
C SER A 747 -65.53 5.10 -5.16
N GLN A 748 -65.48 5.02 -6.50
CA GLN A 748 -65.25 3.76 -7.21
C GLN A 748 -63.84 3.19 -6.93
N ARG A 749 -62.81 4.03 -6.90
CA ARG A 749 -61.44 3.62 -6.49
C ARG A 749 -61.43 3.12 -5.04
N LEU A 750 -62.06 3.83 -4.12
CA LEU A 750 -62.19 3.43 -2.73
C LEU A 750 -62.92 2.10 -2.58
N ASN A 751 -64.01 1.87 -3.32
CA ASN A 751 -64.72 0.60 -3.34
C ASN A 751 -63.84 -0.55 -3.86
N ARG A 752 -63.00 -0.32 -4.89
CA ARG A 752 -62.04 -1.32 -5.38
C ARG A 752 -60.98 -1.66 -4.32
N HIS A 753 -60.43 -0.67 -3.62
CA HIS A 753 -59.48 -0.91 -2.53
C HIS A 753 -60.13 -1.63 -1.33
N HIS A 754 -61.35 -1.23 -0.96
CA HIS A 754 -62.13 -1.90 0.07
C HIS A 754 -62.42 -3.37 -0.28
N ALA A 755 -62.79 -3.66 -1.54
CA ALA A 755 -63.00 -5.02 -2.01
C ALA A 755 -61.72 -5.87 -1.93
N ARG A 756 -60.57 -5.31 -2.31
CA ARG A 756 -59.25 -5.98 -2.18
C ARG A 756 -58.92 -6.30 -0.71
N LEU A 757 -59.13 -5.35 0.21
CA LEU A 757 -58.92 -5.56 1.65
C LEU A 757 -59.92 -6.56 2.27
N THR A 758 -61.11 -6.65 1.69
CA THR A 758 -62.14 -7.63 2.10
C THR A 758 -61.79 -9.04 1.64
N ALA A 759 -61.00 -9.19 0.57
CA ALA A 759 -60.48 -10.47 0.10
C ALA A 759 -59.19 -10.93 0.83
N LEU A 760 -58.51 -10.04 1.56
CA LEU A 760 -57.28 -10.38 2.30
C LEU A 760 -57.43 -11.49 3.36
N PRO A 761 -58.55 -11.63 4.11
CA PRO A 761 -58.73 -12.73 5.06
C PRO A 761 -58.46 -14.10 4.45
N ASN A 762 -59.00 -14.37 3.26
CA ASN A 762 -58.77 -15.64 2.56
C ASN A 762 -57.28 -15.87 2.25
N ARG A 763 -56.51 -14.80 2.00
CA ARG A 763 -55.05 -14.89 1.77
C ARG A 763 -54.26 -15.05 3.06
N ILE A 764 -54.69 -14.40 4.14
CA ILE A 764 -54.12 -14.56 5.48
C ILE A 764 -54.35 -15.99 5.96
N ASP A 765 -55.57 -16.52 5.78
CA ASP A 765 -55.93 -17.90 6.10
C ASP A 765 -55.12 -18.89 5.24
N LEU A 766 -54.94 -18.60 3.94
CA LEU A 766 -54.09 -19.41 3.08
C LEU A 766 -52.61 -19.37 3.51
N ALA A 767 -52.09 -18.21 3.92
CA ALA A 767 -50.73 -18.08 4.45
C ALA A 767 -50.57 -18.88 5.75
N ARG A 768 -51.56 -18.82 6.64
CA ARG A 768 -51.62 -19.62 7.87
C ARG A 768 -51.70 -21.12 7.56
N GLU A 769 -52.52 -21.54 6.62
CA GLU A 769 -52.60 -22.94 6.18
C GLU A 769 -51.26 -23.42 5.59
N HIS A 770 -50.58 -22.56 4.81
CA HIS A 770 -49.23 -22.86 4.34
C HIS A 770 -48.24 -23.01 5.50
N HIS A 771 -48.27 -22.12 6.51
CA HIS A 771 -47.43 -22.21 7.70
C HIS A 771 -47.69 -23.47 8.52
N GLU A 772 -48.96 -23.77 8.83
CA GLU A 772 -49.38 -24.96 9.58
C GLU A 772 -49.02 -26.27 8.86
N ALA A 773 -49.06 -26.25 7.52
CA ALA A 773 -48.63 -27.38 6.69
C ALA A 773 -47.10 -27.47 6.48
N GLY A 774 -46.31 -26.62 7.15
CA GLY A 774 -44.85 -26.59 7.07
C GLY A 774 -44.29 -26.06 5.74
N ARG A 775 -45.08 -25.27 5.00
CA ARG A 775 -44.74 -24.65 3.69
C ARG A 775 -44.35 -23.17 3.88
N TYR A 776 -43.32 -22.92 4.67
CA TYR A 776 -42.96 -21.57 5.15
C TYR A 776 -42.66 -20.57 4.04
N LEU A 777 -41.91 -20.94 2.99
CA LEU A 777 -41.62 -20.04 1.87
C LEU A 777 -42.89 -19.62 1.12
N MET A 778 -43.86 -20.53 0.95
CA MET A 778 -45.15 -20.19 0.37
C MET A 778 -45.95 -19.26 1.28
N ALA A 779 -45.90 -19.45 2.60
CA ALA A 779 -46.52 -18.54 3.56
C ALA A 779 -45.90 -17.14 3.47
N ALA A 780 -44.58 -17.02 3.42
CA ALA A 780 -43.87 -15.76 3.21
C ALA A 780 -44.22 -15.10 1.88
N GLU A 781 -44.35 -15.87 0.79
CA GLU A 781 -44.78 -15.33 -0.50
C GLU A 781 -46.20 -14.76 -0.44
N GLN A 782 -47.12 -15.43 0.26
CA GLN A 782 -48.47 -14.91 0.48
C GLN A 782 -48.45 -13.64 1.34
N ILE A 783 -47.63 -13.59 2.40
CA ILE A 783 -47.41 -12.39 3.22
C ILE A 783 -46.92 -11.23 2.35
N ALA A 784 -45.89 -11.43 1.53
CA ALA A 784 -45.38 -10.39 0.64
C ALA A 784 -46.45 -9.91 -0.36
N LYS A 785 -47.31 -10.80 -0.86
CA LYS A 785 -48.46 -10.41 -1.71
C LYS A 785 -49.50 -9.60 -0.93
N ILE A 786 -49.70 -9.87 0.35
CA ILE A 786 -50.62 -9.11 1.24
C ILE A 786 -50.04 -7.72 1.51
N GLU A 787 -48.76 -7.62 1.83
CA GLU A 787 -48.08 -6.34 2.10
C GLU A 787 -48.12 -5.38 0.92
N ARG A 788 -47.90 -5.87 -0.31
CA ARG A 788 -48.06 -5.05 -1.53
C ARG A 788 -49.49 -4.50 -1.69
N VAL A 789 -50.50 -5.18 -1.15
CA VAL A 789 -51.88 -4.65 -1.14
C VAL A 789 -52.02 -3.56 -0.07
N PHE A 790 -51.38 -3.69 1.09
CA PHE A 790 -51.36 -2.64 2.11
C PHE A 790 -50.63 -1.39 1.64
N GLU A 791 -49.44 -1.50 1.08
CA GLU A 791 -48.68 -0.36 0.54
C GLU A 791 -49.51 0.45 -0.46
N LYS A 792 -50.20 -0.23 -1.37
CA LYS A 792 -51.09 0.41 -2.35
C LYS A 792 -52.32 1.06 -1.70
N SER A 793 -52.87 0.46 -0.65
CA SER A 793 -54.02 1.03 0.07
C SER A 793 -53.62 2.22 0.94
N GLU A 794 -52.45 2.20 1.56
CA GLU A 794 -51.92 3.33 2.35
C GLU A 794 -51.54 4.51 1.47
N ALA A 795 -50.88 4.27 0.34
CA ALA A 795 -50.61 5.34 -0.63
C ALA A 795 -51.91 5.97 -1.15
N PHE A 796 -52.97 5.17 -1.33
CA PHE A 796 -54.28 5.69 -1.70
C PHE A 796 -54.98 6.45 -0.58
N ILE A 797 -54.89 5.98 0.67
CA ILE A 797 -55.38 6.71 1.85
C ILE A 797 -54.71 8.09 1.96
N ALA A 798 -53.38 8.14 1.81
CA ALA A 798 -52.64 9.39 1.85
C ALA A 798 -53.08 10.38 0.75
N GLN A 799 -53.37 9.90 -0.47
CA GLN A 799 -53.93 10.72 -1.55
C GLN A 799 -55.30 11.30 -1.20
N LEU A 800 -56.15 10.52 -0.52
CA LEU A 800 -57.47 10.98 -0.10
C LEU A 800 -57.40 11.98 1.06
N GLU A 801 -56.47 11.78 2.00
CA GLU A 801 -56.21 12.73 3.10
C GLU A 801 -55.65 14.05 2.56
N GLU A 802 -54.77 14.01 1.56
CA GLU A 802 -54.28 15.20 0.85
C GLU A 802 -55.41 15.95 0.13
N LEU A 803 -56.31 15.21 -0.54
CA LEU A 803 -57.48 15.81 -1.18
C LEU A 803 -58.43 16.48 -0.17
N GLU A 804 -58.65 15.85 0.99
CA GLU A 804 -59.44 16.43 2.08
C GLU A 804 -58.83 17.75 2.56
N ASP A 805 -57.52 17.75 2.83
CA ASP A 805 -56.77 18.95 3.24
C ASP A 805 -56.83 20.06 2.18
N ASP A 806 -56.71 19.72 0.90
CA ASP A 806 -56.74 20.69 -0.20
C ASP A 806 -58.12 21.31 -0.38
N VAL A 807 -59.20 20.53 -0.24
CA VAL A 807 -60.56 21.05 -0.25
C VAL A 807 -60.80 21.95 0.97
N ALA A 808 -60.29 21.57 2.15
CA ALA A 808 -60.41 22.39 3.35
C ALA A 808 -59.68 23.74 3.20
N LYS A 809 -58.44 23.74 2.69
CA LYS A 809 -57.67 24.96 2.39
C LYS A 809 -58.33 25.80 1.31
N ALA A 810 -58.85 25.18 0.26
CA ALA A 810 -59.55 25.89 -0.80
C ALA A 810 -60.81 26.57 -0.28
N ARG A 811 -61.55 25.92 0.62
CA ARG A 811 -62.69 26.51 1.32
C ARG A 811 -62.28 27.72 2.15
N GLU A 812 -61.25 27.60 2.98
CA GLU A 812 -60.74 28.72 3.79
C GLU A 812 -60.30 29.90 2.90
N LEU A 813 -59.55 29.62 1.83
CA LEU A 813 -59.08 30.63 0.90
C LEU A 813 -60.21 31.30 0.11
N CYS A 814 -61.24 30.55 -0.30
CA CYS A 814 -62.43 31.11 -0.94
C CYS A 814 -63.14 32.11 -0.03
N VAL A 815 -63.27 31.79 1.26
CA VAL A 815 -63.88 32.70 2.24
C VAL A 815 -63.05 33.98 2.37
N GLU A 816 -61.73 33.86 2.51
CA GLU A 816 -60.81 35.01 2.58
C GLU A 816 -60.86 35.88 1.29
N LEU A 817 -60.87 35.24 0.12
CA LEU A 817 -60.89 35.93 -1.17
C LEU A 817 -62.21 36.65 -1.40
N VAL A 818 -63.34 36.08 -0.96
CA VAL A 818 -64.64 36.77 -0.98
C VAL A 818 -64.57 38.03 -0.12
N GLU A 819 -64.04 37.94 1.10
CA GLU A 819 -63.89 39.08 2.01
C GLU A 819 -62.94 40.15 1.46
N THR A 820 -61.95 39.75 0.66
CA THR A 820 -61.00 40.66 0.02
C THR A 820 -61.56 41.31 -1.25
N CYS A 821 -62.22 40.54 -2.12
CA CYS A 821 -62.75 41.00 -3.39
C CYS A 821 -63.97 41.91 -3.23
N GLU A 822 -64.85 41.62 -2.25
CA GLU A 822 -66.07 42.39 -2.02
C GLU A 822 -65.83 43.90 -1.79
N PRO A 823 -64.98 44.34 -0.85
CA PRO A 823 -64.72 45.76 -0.64
C PRO A 823 -63.99 46.40 -1.83
N ARG A 824 -63.07 45.66 -2.48
CA ARG A 824 -62.36 46.14 -3.67
C ARG A 824 -63.32 46.41 -4.83
N LEU A 825 -64.19 45.45 -5.14
CA LEU A 825 -65.20 45.60 -6.17
C LEU A 825 -66.18 46.74 -5.84
N ARG A 826 -66.65 46.86 -4.59
CA ARG A 826 -67.52 47.97 -4.19
C ARG A 826 -66.84 49.33 -4.37
N ALA A 827 -65.57 49.46 -3.96
CA ALA A 827 -64.79 50.69 -4.17
C ALA A 827 -64.64 50.99 -5.67
N LEU A 828 -64.34 49.97 -6.47
CA LEU A 828 -64.22 50.05 -7.92
C LEU A 828 -65.52 50.51 -8.59
N GLN A 829 -66.67 49.96 -8.20
CA GLN A 829 -67.99 50.35 -8.69
C GLN A 829 -68.37 51.79 -8.35
N VAL A 830 -67.95 52.31 -7.18
CA VAL A 830 -68.17 53.71 -6.81
C VAL A 830 -67.31 54.62 -7.67
N ARG A 831 -66.03 54.29 -7.86
CA ARG A 831 -65.11 55.09 -8.69
C ARG A 831 -65.49 55.08 -10.17
N SER A 832 -65.89 53.93 -10.71
CA SER A 832 -66.25 53.82 -12.13
C SER A 832 -67.48 54.65 -12.51
N LYS A 833 -68.34 55.02 -11.55
CA LYS A 833 -69.51 55.89 -11.77
C LYS A 833 -69.19 57.39 -11.86
N LYS A 834 -67.98 57.81 -11.51
CA LYS A 834 -67.57 59.22 -11.59
C LYS A 834 -67.48 59.66 -13.06
N THR A 835 -67.78 60.94 -13.31
CA THR A 835 -67.65 61.56 -14.62
C THR A 835 -66.18 61.58 -15.04
N GLY A 836 -65.84 60.99 -16.20
CA GLY A 836 -64.47 60.85 -16.70
C GLY A 836 -64.11 59.41 -17.06
N VAL A 837 -64.78 58.41 -16.49
CA VAL A 837 -64.53 56.99 -16.79
C VAL A 837 -65.28 56.54 -18.04
N SER A 838 -64.59 55.82 -18.92
CA SER A 838 -65.14 55.29 -20.18
C SER A 838 -66.37 54.38 -19.96
N ALA A 839 -67.23 54.30 -20.98
CA ALA A 839 -68.44 53.47 -20.90
C ALA A 839 -68.11 51.97 -20.93
N GLU A 840 -67.08 51.60 -21.69
CA GLU A 840 -66.55 50.25 -21.82
C GLU A 840 -66.00 49.74 -20.48
N LEU A 841 -65.18 50.54 -19.78
CA LEU A 841 -64.62 50.15 -18.48
C LEU A 841 -65.70 50.00 -17.41
N ARG A 842 -66.73 50.85 -17.44
CA ARG A 842 -67.93 50.68 -16.58
C ARG A 842 -68.66 49.37 -16.86
N SER A 843 -68.78 48.98 -18.12
CA SER A 843 -69.40 47.71 -18.51
C SER A 843 -68.61 46.51 -17.98
N LEU A 844 -67.28 46.52 -18.13
CA LEU A 844 -66.41 45.45 -17.62
C LEU A 844 -66.48 45.35 -16.09
N VAL A 845 -66.47 46.47 -15.37
CA VAL A 845 -66.64 46.48 -13.90
C VAL A 845 -68.01 45.92 -13.50
N ALA A 846 -69.07 46.19 -14.27
CA ALA A 846 -70.40 45.63 -14.01
C ALA A 846 -70.47 44.12 -14.28
N GLU A 847 -69.83 43.65 -15.35
CA GLU A 847 -69.72 42.22 -15.68
C GLU A 847 -69.00 41.45 -14.57
N GLN A 848 -67.82 41.92 -14.15
CA GLN A 848 -67.07 41.29 -13.05
C GLN A 848 -67.84 41.33 -11.73
N ALA A 849 -68.71 42.32 -11.53
CA ALA A 849 -69.58 42.34 -10.36
C ALA A 849 -70.63 41.23 -10.38
N VAL A 850 -71.16 40.88 -11.56
CA VAL A 850 -72.08 39.74 -11.72
C VAL A 850 -71.33 38.44 -11.47
N THR A 851 -70.14 38.27 -12.05
CA THR A 851 -69.29 37.09 -11.81
C THR A 851 -68.97 36.94 -10.32
N PHE A 852 -68.52 38.00 -9.66
CA PHE A 852 -68.29 37.97 -8.21
C PHE A 852 -69.53 37.57 -7.43
N GLN A 853 -70.70 38.13 -7.79
CA GLN A 853 -71.94 37.85 -7.10
C GLN A 853 -72.32 36.37 -7.21
N ILE A 854 -72.16 35.77 -8.40
CA ILE A 854 -72.41 34.34 -8.64
C ILE A 854 -71.49 33.49 -7.77
N VAL A 855 -70.18 33.74 -7.83
CA VAL A 855 -69.20 32.93 -7.08
C VAL A 855 -69.34 33.12 -5.57
N ARG A 856 -69.59 34.36 -5.11
CA ARG A 856 -69.85 34.66 -3.70
C ARG A 856 -71.09 33.95 -3.18
N ASP A 857 -72.18 33.97 -3.95
CA ASP A 857 -73.43 33.34 -3.52
C ASP A 857 -73.26 31.81 -3.51
N ALA A 858 -72.52 31.23 -4.45
CA ALA A 858 -72.16 29.82 -4.45
C ALA A 858 -71.31 29.44 -3.21
N VAL A 859 -70.28 30.23 -2.90
CA VAL A 859 -69.43 30.06 -1.70
C VAL A 859 -70.24 30.19 -0.41
N ARG A 860 -71.10 31.21 -0.29
CA ARG A 860 -71.93 31.41 0.91
C ARG A 860 -73.00 30.35 1.10
N ALA A 861 -73.51 29.80 0.02
CA ALA A 861 -74.46 28.71 0.08
C ALA A 861 -73.79 27.37 0.44
N GLU A 862 -72.45 27.29 0.46
CA GLU A 862 -71.69 26.04 0.56
C GLU A 862 -72.00 25.04 -0.56
N HIS A 863 -72.46 25.54 -1.73
CA HIS A 863 -72.77 24.74 -2.92
C HIS A 863 -71.71 24.92 -4.03
N ALA A 864 -70.58 25.57 -3.72
CA ALA A 864 -69.51 25.80 -4.67
C ALA A 864 -68.53 24.64 -4.67
N ASP A 865 -68.15 24.16 -5.85
CA ASP A 865 -66.89 23.43 -5.98
C ASP A 865 -65.76 24.34 -5.46
N TRP A 866 -65.20 23.96 -4.31
CA TRP A 866 -64.28 24.82 -3.57
C TRP A 866 -62.98 25.06 -4.34
N LEU A 867 -62.55 24.11 -5.19
CA LEU A 867 -61.34 24.25 -5.99
C LEU A 867 -61.59 25.18 -7.19
N ASP A 868 -62.72 25.02 -7.87
CA ASP A 868 -63.08 25.89 -8.99
C ASP A 868 -63.40 27.32 -8.52
N ALA A 869 -64.16 27.45 -7.44
CA ALA A 869 -64.46 28.76 -6.84
C ALA A 869 -63.20 29.47 -6.36
N ARG A 870 -62.20 28.73 -5.84
CA ARG A 870 -60.90 29.29 -5.46
C ARG A 870 -60.21 29.88 -6.68
N ASP A 871 -60.13 29.11 -7.75
CA ASP A 871 -59.47 29.53 -8.97
C ASP A 871 -60.19 30.72 -9.63
N GLU A 872 -61.53 30.72 -9.63
CA GLU A 872 -62.35 31.84 -10.12
C GLU A 872 -62.19 33.10 -9.26
N LEU A 873 -62.16 32.98 -7.94
CA LEU A 873 -61.94 34.11 -7.04
C LEU A 873 -60.52 34.66 -7.12
N LEU A 874 -59.50 33.81 -7.30
CA LEU A 874 -58.12 34.24 -7.53
C LEU A 874 -58.02 35.03 -8.85
N ALA A 875 -58.59 34.49 -9.93
CA ALA A 875 -58.62 35.16 -11.22
C ALA A 875 -59.39 36.49 -11.15
N LEU A 876 -60.54 36.51 -10.48
CA LEU A 876 -61.32 37.72 -10.28
C LEU A 876 -60.55 38.76 -9.47
N ASN A 877 -59.84 38.37 -8.40
CA ASN A 877 -59.04 39.30 -7.60
C ASN A 877 -57.95 40.00 -8.44
N GLU A 878 -57.28 39.25 -9.32
CA GLU A 878 -56.31 39.81 -10.29
C GLU A 878 -57.00 40.82 -11.23
N VAL A 879 -58.15 40.47 -11.80
CA VAL A 879 -58.91 41.34 -12.70
C VAL A 879 -59.38 42.61 -12.00
N LEU A 880 -59.87 42.51 -10.76
CA LEU A 880 -60.30 43.67 -9.97
C LEU A 880 -59.15 44.62 -9.68
N TRP A 881 -57.95 44.09 -9.42
CA TRP A 881 -56.74 44.90 -9.22
C TRP A 881 -56.36 45.66 -10.49
N PHE A 882 -56.41 44.99 -11.64
CA PHE A 882 -56.15 45.61 -12.94
C PHE A 882 -57.19 46.70 -13.28
N LEU A 883 -58.49 46.36 -13.23
CA LEU A 883 -59.56 47.32 -13.50
C LEU A 883 -59.51 48.52 -12.55
N SER A 884 -59.05 48.30 -11.32
CA SER A 884 -58.82 49.38 -10.36
C SER A 884 -57.82 50.40 -10.86
N ALA A 885 -56.67 49.95 -11.37
CA ALA A 885 -55.64 50.82 -11.91
C ALA A 885 -56.12 51.57 -13.17
N GLU A 886 -56.84 50.91 -14.08
CA GLU A 886 -57.40 51.55 -15.29
C GLU A 886 -58.43 52.64 -14.95
N VAL A 887 -59.29 52.41 -13.95
CA VAL A 887 -60.25 53.43 -13.49
C VAL A 887 -59.52 54.63 -12.90
N ASP A 888 -58.43 54.41 -12.16
CA ASP A 888 -57.64 55.52 -11.61
C ASP A 888 -56.97 56.34 -12.73
N LEU A 889 -56.45 55.69 -13.78
CA LEU A 889 -55.90 56.36 -14.97
C LEU A 889 -56.95 57.21 -15.71
N ASP A 890 -58.16 56.69 -15.93
CA ASP A 890 -59.26 57.44 -16.56
C ASP A 890 -59.68 58.66 -15.70
N LEU A 891 -59.62 58.55 -14.36
CA LEU A 891 -60.01 59.63 -13.44
C LEU A 891 -58.97 60.74 -13.30
N GLU A 892 -57.68 60.43 -13.44
CA GLU A 892 -56.60 61.42 -13.38
C GLU A 892 -56.50 62.30 -14.65
N GLY A 893 -57.38 62.08 -15.64
CA GLY A 893 -57.42 62.88 -16.87
C GLY A 893 -56.21 62.64 -17.79
N GLY A 894 -55.53 61.50 -17.63
CA GLY A 894 -54.26 61.17 -18.27
C GLY A 894 -54.32 60.83 -19.77
N HIS A 895 -55.21 61.44 -20.55
CA HIS A 895 -55.19 61.29 -22.02
C HIS A 895 -54.38 62.37 -22.74
N ASP A 896 -53.97 63.45 -22.07
CA ASP A 896 -53.12 64.50 -22.68
C ASP A 896 -51.66 64.52 -22.18
N ALA A 897 -51.26 63.71 -21.19
CA ALA A 897 -49.99 63.89 -20.45
C ALA A 897 -48.87 62.88 -20.75
N THR A 898 -49.11 61.83 -21.54
CA THR A 898 -48.03 60.94 -22.00
C THR A 898 -48.17 60.81 -23.51
N GLY A 899 -47.27 61.42 -24.29
CA GLY A 899 -47.20 61.31 -25.75
C GLY A 899 -46.83 59.90 -26.25
N LEU A 900 -47.41 58.87 -25.64
CA LEU A 900 -47.45 57.51 -26.10
C LEU A 900 -48.64 57.39 -27.05
N ASP A 901 -48.35 56.80 -28.21
CA ASP A 901 -49.29 56.57 -29.29
C ASP A 901 -50.63 56.03 -28.76
N ALA A 902 -51.72 56.77 -29.00
CA ALA A 902 -53.07 56.37 -28.58
C ALA A 902 -53.42 54.97 -29.12
N GLU A 903 -52.80 54.58 -30.23
CA GLU A 903 -52.92 53.27 -30.84
C GLU A 903 -52.22 52.17 -30.03
N ALA A 904 -51.06 52.43 -29.41
CA ALA A 904 -50.37 51.47 -28.55
C ALA A 904 -51.09 51.25 -27.21
N THR A 905 -51.64 52.31 -26.61
CA THR A 905 -52.45 52.19 -25.38
C THR A 905 -53.76 51.46 -25.66
N ARG A 906 -54.38 51.71 -26.82
CA ARG A 906 -55.56 50.97 -27.29
C ARG A 906 -55.22 49.51 -27.57
N GLN A 907 -54.11 49.22 -28.25
CA GLN A 907 -53.68 47.86 -28.56
C GLN A 907 -53.28 47.09 -27.30
N TYR A 908 -52.67 47.74 -26.30
CA TYR A 908 -52.39 47.15 -24.99
C TYR A 908 -53.69 46.84 -24.23
N ARG A 909 -54.68 47.75 -24.23
CA ARG A 909 -56.02 47.53 -23.66
C ARG A 909 -56.76 46.40 -24.39
N GLU A 910 -56.74 46.36 -25.71
CA GLU A 910 -57.37 45.31 -26.51
C GLU A 910 -56.69 43.96 -26.30
N THR A 911 -55.35 43.92 -26.14
CA THR A 911 -54.60 42.68 -25.87
C THR A 911 -54.82 42.17 -24.44
N GLN A 912 -54.87 43.07 -23.45
CA GLN A 912 -55.16 42.72 -22.05
C GLN A 912 -56.61 42.25 -21.88
N VAL A 913 -57.58 42.96 -22.47
CA VAL A 913 -59.00 42.54 -22.47
C VAL A 913 -59.17 41.21 -23.22
N ALA A 914 -58.48 41.01 -24.34
CA ALA A 914 -58.46 39.73 -25.05
C ALA A 914 -57.85 38.60 -24.19
N LEU A 915 -56.73 38.83 -23.50
CA LEU A 915 -56.12 37.85 -22.59
C LEU A 915 -57.02 37.48 -21.40
N MET A 916 -57.77 38.46 -20.87
CA MET A 916 -58.70 38.23 -19.76
C MET A 916 -60.00 37.52 -20.20
N THR A 917 -60.46 37.76 -21.43
CA THR A 917 -61.62 37.04 -22.02
C THR A 917 -61.26 35.68 -22.62
N TYR A 918 -59.99 35.41 -22.94
CA TYR A 918 -59.53 34.10 -23.45
C TYR A 918 -59.36 33.03 -22.35
N ARG A 919 -59.10 33.44 -21.10
CA ARG A 919 -58.80 32.50 -19.99
C ARG A 919 -59.94 31.50 -19.69
N PRO A 920 -61.23 31.87 -19.74
CA PRO A 920 -62.34 30.90 -19.61
C PRO A 920 -62.42 29.91 -20.79
N ALA A 921 -62.21 30.37 -22.03
CA ALA A 921 -62.29 29.53 -23.24
C ALA A 921 -61.13 28.53 -23.39
N VAL A 922 -59.95 28.86 -22.82
CA VAL A 922 -58.81 27.94 -22.74
C VAL A 922 -59.04 26.85 -21.67
N ARG A 923 -59.80 27.14 -20.60
CA ARG A 923 -60.17 26.15 -19.57
C ARG A 923 -61.13 25.09 -20.15
N ASP A 924 -62.10 25.49 -20.96
CA ASP A 924 -63.03 24.55 -21.63
C ASP A 924 -62.39 23.74 -22.76
N SER A 925 -61.29 24.23 -23.36
CA SER A 925 -60.54 23.50 -24.41
C SER A 925 -59.38 22.65 -23.88
N LEU A 926 -59.01 22.80 -22.60
CA LEU A 926 -58.03 21.98 -21.89
C LEU A 926 -58.67 20.99 -20.90
N ALA A 927 -60.00 20.86 -20.87
CA ALA A 927 -60.64 19.70 -20.28
C ALA A 927 -59.99 18.43 -20.87
N PRO A 928 -59.42 17.54 -20.06
CA PRO A 928 -58.66 16.41 -20.57
C PRO A 928 -59.57 15.58 -21.47
N GLN A 929 -59.23 15.50 -22.75
CA GLN A 929 -59.67 14.37 -23.57
C GLN A 929 -59.34 13.13 -22.77
N SER A 930 -60.38 12.41 -22.36
CA SER A 930 -60.32 11.12 -21.70
C SER A 930 -59.08 10.36 -22.17
N LEU A 931 -58.16 10.10 -21.25
CA LEU A 931 -57.10 9.12 -21.46
C LEU A 931 -57.81 7.81 -21.81
N GLY A 932 -57.87 7.53 -23.11
CA GLY A 932 -58.39 6.31 -23.66
C GLY A 932 -57.69 5.14 -22.98
N GLU A 933 -58.53 4.27 -22.46
CA GLU A 933 -58.29 2.87 -22.13
C GLU A 933 -56.99 2.30 -22.71
N SER A 934 -56.02 2.01 -21.84
CA SER A 934 -55.07 0.92 -22.05
C SER A 934 -55.33 -0.21 -21.04
N SER A 935 -56.58 -0.64 -20.96
CA SER A 935 -57.00 -1.89 -20.32
C SER A 935 -56.88 -3.05 -21.30
N SER A 936 -55.66 -3.45 -21.68
CA SER A 936 -55.44 -4.74 -22.38
C SER A 936 -54.16 -5.48 -22.01
N TRP A 937 -53.49 -5.13 -20.92
CA TRP A 937 -52.25 -5.81 -20.48
C TRP A 937 -52.42 -6.81 -19.32
N ALA A 938 -53.65 -7.14 -18.92
CA ALA A 938 -53.89 -8.08 -17.82
C ALA A 938 -54.35 -9.49 -18.24
N ASP A 939 -54.65 -9.74 -19.53
CA ASP A 939 -55.16 -11.05 -20.00
C ASP A 939 -54.22 -11.82 -20.94
N SER A 940 -52.94 -11.45 -21.06
CA SER A 940 -51.99 -12.11 -21.99
C SER A 940 -50.70 -12.65 -21.34
N VAL A 941 -50.78 -13.19 -20.11
CA VAL A 941 -49.65 -13.95 -19.49
C VAL A 941 -50.07 -15.37 -19.12
N ALA A 942 -50.75 -16.04 -20.04
CA ALA A 942 -50.76 -17.50 -20.10
C ALA A 942 -50.27 -17.89 -21.49
N THR A 943 -49.32 -18.83 -21.53
CA THR A 943 -48.70 -19.45 -22.72
C THR A 943 -47.81 -18.58 -23.60
N ILE A 944 -46.51 -18.49 -23.27
CA ILE A 944 -45.42 -18.62 -24.26
C ILE A 944 -44.24 -19.38 -23.61
N ASP A 945 -43.82 -20.44 -24.29
CA ASP A 945 -42.67 -21.29 -24.00
C ASP A 945 -41.35 -20.53 -23.89
N ALA A 946 -40.54 -20.91 -22.91
CA ALA A 946 -39.14 -20.54 -22.84
C ALA A 946 -38.30 -21.40 -23.80
N PRO A 947 -37.34 -20.78 -24.52
CA PRO A 947 -36.04 -21.39 -24.62
C PRO A 947 -34.93 -20.45 -24.09
N ALA A 948 -33.98 -21.12 -23.45
CA ALA A 948 -32.64 -20.76 -23.02
C ALA A 948 -31.96 -19.52 -23.65
N VAL A 949 -31.12 -18.86 -22.83
CA VAL A 949 -29.75 -18.31 -23.10
C VAL A 949 -29.44 -17.39 -21.90
N ALA A 950 -28.62 -17.79 -20.91
CA ALA A 950 -27.15 -17.81 -20.90
C ALA A 950 -26.49 -16.45 -21.20
N ILE A 951 -26.18 -15.69 -20.13
CA ILE A 951 -24.89 -15.06 -19.77
C ILE A 951 -25.01 -14.63 -18.31
#